data_AF-A0A7X2LSN9-F1
#
_entry.id   AF-A0A7X2LSN9-F1
#
_cell.length_a   1.000
_cell.length_b   1.000
_cell.length_c   1.000
_cell.angle_alpha   90.00
_cell.angle_beta   90.00
_cell.angle_gamma   90.00
#
_symmetry.space_group_name_H-M   'P 1'
#
loop_
_entity.id
_entity.type
_entity.pdbx_description
1 polymer ?
#
loop_
_entity_poly.entity_id
_entity_poly.type
_entity_poly.pdbx_seq_one_letter_code
_entity_poly.pdbx_strand_id
1 'polypeptide(L)'
;MRSTTSISRPLHRCCSGGLRWRALHKLTKGFLVFFTRRSILKAVLAALPAHCAARDLGQLASPAQGTVPVDGARAFLADQVRLLPGSPFYVRQELHRNGVLASYDPDKLLYPYRALAKLPQKEGVESGYDGWDNGFLRGHMAGHYLSAAARMAVATDSRLFRDRVNYLVGELAACQRSLNLDGYLAAFSTAAFDQLEGKPGADAGGIGAPYYTIQKIMSGLLDAHAYVGNKQALVVVTRMADYFGKRLAALDAAQIDRMFRTDGNRNPPNEFGAMSDVLTELFKIGKDPRHLAAARLFNRAWFVGPLAEGEDRLGSLHANTHIAQAVGLANYANAHGNPEALKASENFWRLVVHRHSFANGGNSFNEWFDQPGTEAGPSIDDRKVLPPTTGETCNTHNMLKLTARLFERNRRAELADYYERALYNHVLASVAPDSGAVTYFTPLHGDFRTYLNGSFCCSGSGIENTARYNEGIYFHKDASLWVNLYIPSELSWREAGMLLRQQGDITRGDAVRLSVVKAGASAVTLNLRIPAWVAKPVTVRINDKPQGVDAKPASYLSFRRQWKAGDVIELTLPAGLRLEQARDVSSMVAIFHGPVLLAGELGKDNMPASDVGDKDAFLKVAAAPVPDIVSASGNPADWLAPLPGDPSAFRIKDAGPANGIVVRPLFDLHHQRYSVYWRLRKDT
;
A
#
# COMPACT_ATOMS: atom_id res chain seq x y z
N MET A 1 52.72 24.35 25.91
CA MET A 1 53.06 24.91 27.24
C MET A 1 51.81 24.87 28.11
N ARG A 2 51.96 24.72 29.44
CA ARG A 2 50.98 24.88 30.55
C ARG A 2 49.47 24.66 30.23
N SER A 3 48.67 23.72 30.73
CA SER A 3 48.63 22.80 31.91
C SER A 3 47.36 23.07 32.75
N THR A 4 46.53 22.04 32.96
CA THR A 4 45.53 21.88 34.06
C THR A 4 44.37 22.93 34.11
N THR A 5 43.19 22.68 34.71
CA THR A 5 42.73 21.63 35.64
C THR A 5 41.21 21.34 35.44
N SER A 6 40.69 20.29 36.07
CA SER A 6 39.26 19.96 36.17
C SER A 6 38.56 20.61 37.38
N ILE A 7 37.21 20.64 37.41
CA ILE A 7 36.27 20.30 38.52
C ILE A 7 34.82 20.74 38.18
N SER A 8 33.81 20.41 39.00
CA SER A 8 32.43 20.15 38.60
C SER A 8 31.31 20.86 39.42
N ARG A 9 30.15 21.05 38.77
CA ARG A 9 28.80 21.31 39.35
C ARG A 9 28.65 22.65 40.15
N PRO A 10 27.49 22.96 40.80
CA PRO A 10 26.31 23.54 40.14
C PRO A 10 25.70 24.77 40.89
N LEU A 11 24.62 25.40 40.37
CA LEU A 11 23.41 25.89 41.12
C LEU A 11 22.65 27.09 40.47
N HIS A 12 21.41 27.28 40.96
CA HIS A 12 20.35 28.21 40.55
C HIS A 12 20.65 29.73 40.55
N ARG A 13 19.92 30.45 39.67
CA ARG A 13 18.89 31.49 39.97
C ARG A 13 18.00 31.64 38.71
N CYS A 14 16.67 31.74 38.70
CA CYS A 14 15.64 32.26 39.61
C CYS A 14 15.44 33.79 39.54
N CYS A 15 14.35 34.22 38.90
CA CYS A 15 13.69 35.53 39.02
C CYS A 15 12.20 35.38 38.67
N SER A 16 11.31 36.29 39.08
CA SER A 16 9.89 35.98 39.27
C SER A 16 8.89 37.13 39.01
N GLY A 17 7.63 36.77 38.72
CA GLY A 17 6.47 37.67 38.64
C GLY A 17 5.43 37.19 37.61
N GLY A 18 4.11 37.11 37.86
CA GLY A 18 3.38 37.18 39.13
C GLY A 18 2.23 38.19 39.16
N LEU A 19 1.01 37.78 38.77
CA LEU A 19 -0.22 38.56 39.02
C LEU A 19 -1.39 37.64 39.41
N ARG A 20 -2.47 38.22 39.97
CA ARG A 20 -3.43 37.53 40.85
C ARG A 20 -4.85 37.36 40.30
N TRP A 21 -5.51 36.28 40.73
CA TRP A 21 -6.97 36.12 40.69
C TRP A 21 -7.72 37.00 41.72
N ARG A 22 -9.00 37.26 41.42
CA ARG A 22 -10.07 37.73 42.33
C ARG A 22 -11.41 37.12 41.84
N ALA A 23 -12.49 36.99 42.62
CA ALA A 23 -12.72 36.73 44.05
C ALA A 23 -14.26 36.59 44.28
N LEU A 24 -14.69 36.10 45.46
CA LEU A 24 -16.09 36.04 45.96
C LEU A 24 -17.08 35.09 45.23
N HIS A 25 -18.21 34.67 45.83
CA HIS A 25 -18.49 34.13 47.19
C HIS A 25 -19.99 33.77 47.31
N LYS A 26 -20.34 32.59 47.85
CA LYS A 26 -21.22 32.41 49.05
C LYS A 26 -21.52 30.92 49.32
N LEU A 27 -21.92 30.64 50.57
CA LEU A 27 -22.28 29.33 51.11
C LEU A 27 -23.44 29.51 52.11
N THR A 28 -24.38 28.58 52.15
CA THR A 28 -25.35 28.41 53.24
C THR A 28 -25.64 26.93 53.50
N LYS A 29 -25.80 26.57 54.78
CA LYS A 29 -26.27 25.27 55.32
C LYS A 29 -27.75 25.46 55.74
N GLY A 30 -28.61 24.47 55.99
CA GLY A 30 -28.54 23.00 55.99
C GLY A 30 -29.66 22.41 56.89
N PHE A 31 -29.98 21.10 56.78
CA PHE A 31 -31.08 20.36 57.48
C PHE A 31 -32.52 20.79 57.06
N LEU A 32 -33.58 19.95 57.04
CA LEU A 32 -34.01 18.91 58.00
C LEU A 32 -34.85 17.75 57.35
N VAL A 33 -35.54 16.94 58.17
CA VAL A 33 -36.12 15.60 57.89
C VAL A 33 -37.50 15.47 58.62
N PHE A 34 -38.53 14.70 58.23
CA PHE A 34 -38.77 13.66 57.20
C PHE A 34 -40.26 13.59 56.76
N PHE A 35 -40.59 12.63 55.87
CA PHE A 35 -41.87 11.93 55.59
C PHE A 35 -43.25 12.42 56.12
N THR A 36 -44.28 12.32 55.26
CA THR A 36 -45.42 11.38 55.43
C THR A 36 -46.23 11.15 54.12
N ARG A 37 -47.28 10.30 54.15
CA ARG A 37 -48.00 9.73 52.98
C ARG A 37 -49.24 10.54 52.50
N ARG A 38 -49.68 10.24 51.26
CA ARG A 38 -50.84 10.78 50.46
C ARG A 38 -50.44 11.99 49.60
N SER A 39 -50.67 12.08 48.28
CA SER A 39 -51.47 11.30 47.29
C SER A 39 -50.70 11.28 45.92
N ILE A 40 -51.00 10.59 44.80
CA ILE A 40 -52.22 10.03 44.15
C ILE A 40 -53.15 11.15 43.62
N LEU A 41 -53.50 11.32 42.32
CA LEU A 41 -53.22 10.70 41.01
C LEU A 41 -53.41 11.85 39.95
N LYS A 42 -53.01 11.88 38.66
CA LYS A 42 -52.75 10.88 37.61
C LYS A 42 -51.74 11.43 36.57
N ALA A 43 -50.95 10.57 35.91
CA ALA A 43 -50.51 10.74 34.51
C ALA A 43 -50.01 9.37 34.00
N VAL A 44 -50.33 8.97 32.76
CA VAL A 44 -49.98 7.65 32.21
C VAL A 44 -49.19 7.78 30.92
N LEU A 45 -47.95 7.27 30.93
CA LEU A 45 -47.30 6.66 29.78
C LEU A 45 -46.61 5.39 30.28
N ALA A 46 -46.83 4.25 29.63
CA ALA A 46 -46.43 2.95 30.18
C ALA A 46 -44.96 2.64 29.90
N ALA A 47 -44.13 2.59 30.95
CA ALA A 47 -42.82 1.94 30.90
C ALA A 47 -42.97 0.44 31.21
N LEU A 48 -42.40 -0.42 30.36
CA LEU A 48 -42.20 -1.83 30.66
C LEU A 48 -40.76 -2.07 31.15
N PRO A 49 -40.53 -3.10 31.99
CA PRO A 49 -39.34 -3.16 32.84
C PRO A 49 -38.06 -3.49 32.07
N ALA A 50 -37.00 -2.73 32.39
CA ALA A 50 -35.63 -3.02 31.98
C ALA A 50 -35.20 -4.40 32.49
N HIS A 51 -35.26 -5.40 31.62
CA HIS A 51 -34.68 -6.70 31.90
C HIS A 51 -33.16 -6.58 31.86
N CYS A 52 -32.50 -7.02 32.94
CA CYS A 52 -31.06 -7.21 32.96
C CYS A 52 -30.69 -8.41 32.07
N ALA A 53 -30.62 -8.18 30.76
CA ALA A 53 -29.96 -9.09 29.84
C ALA A 53 -28.46 -9.06 30.13
N ALA A 54 -27.98 -9.99 30.96
CA ALA A 54 -26.58 -10.31 31.04
C ALA A 54 -26.09 -10.66 29.63
N ARG A 55 -25.15 -9.89 29.08
CA ARG A 55 -24.56 -10.20 27.78
C ARG A 55 -23.57 -11.33 27.97
N ASP A 56 -23.84 -12.47 27.31
CA ASP A 56 -22.97 -13.64 27.34
C ASP A 56 -21.53 -13.29 26.97
N LEU A 57 -20.61 -13.77 27.79
CA LEU A 57 -19.19 -13.83 27.48
C LEU A 57 -18.92 -15.11 26.67
N GLY A 58 -18.11 -15.00 25.61
CA GLY A 58 -17.41 -16.17 25.08
C GLY A 58 -18.22 -17.14 24.21
N GLN A 59 -19.07 -16.65 23.31
CA GLN A 59 -19.37 -17.41 22.08
C GLN A 59 -18.75 -16.74 20.85
N LEU A 60 -18.02 -17.54 20.07
CA LEU A 60 -17.77 -17.24 18.67
C LEU A 60 -19.14 -17.17 18.00
N ALA A 61 -19.53 -15.99 17.52
CA ALA A 61 -20.81 -15.81 16.85
C ALA A 61 -20.92 -16.82 15.69
N SER A 62 -21.93 -17.70 15.77
CA SER A 62 -22.21 -18.68 14.71
C SER A 62 -22.28 -17.96 13.36
N PRO A 63 -21.74 -18.55 12.27
CA PRO A 63 -21.76 -17.91 10.97
C PRO A 63 -23.21 -17.59 10.60
N ALA A 64 -23.48 -16.32 10.29
CA ALA A 64 -24.83 -15.86 10.00
C ALA A 64 -25.41 -16.66 8.83
N GLN A 65 -26.61 -17.20 9.01
CA GLN A 65 -27.27 -18.02 7.98
C GLN A 65 -27.34 -17.21 6.67
N GLY A 66 -26.71 -17.72 5.61
CA GLY A 66 -26.59 -17.05 4.31
C GLY A 66 -25.21 -16.46 3.98
N THR A 67 -24.20 -16.52 4.86
CA THR A 67 -22.81 -16.17 4.49
C THR A 67 -22.15 -17.26 3.65
N VAL A 68 -21.74 -16.94 2.42
CA VAL A 68 -21.10 -17.84 1.44
C VAL A 68 -19.86 -17.15 0.85
N PRO A 69 -18.69 -17.83 0.70
CA PRO A 69 -17.51 -17.23 0.08
C PRO A 69 -17.79 -16.66 -1.31
N VAL A 70 -17.09 -15.58 -1.67
CA VAL A 70 -17.21 -14.95 -2.98
C VAL A 70 -16.64 -15.86 -4.07
N ASP A 71 -17.49 -16.21 -5.04
CA ASP A 71 -17.12 -16.96 -6.26
C ASP A 71 -16.40 -16.06 -7.29
N GLY A 72 -15.21 -15.60 -6.90
CA GLY A 72 -14.41 -14.60 -7.61
C GLY A 72 -13.46 -15.16 -8.67
N ALA A 73 -12.88 -14.24 -9.45
CA ALA A 73 -11.68 -14.49 -10.23
C ALA A 73 -10.45 -14.57 -9.33
N ARG A 74 -9.37 -15.17 -9.82
CA ARG A 74 -8.07 -15.29 -9.15
C ARG A 74 -7.01 -14.52 -9.92
N ALA A 75 -6.10 -13.86 -9.20
CA ALA A 75 -4.83 -13.41 -9.76
C ALA A 75 -3.93 -14.62 -10.03
N PHE A 76 -3.06 -14.54 -11.03
CA PHE A 76 -2.01 -15.55 -11.24
C PHE A 76 -0.88 -15.39 -10.23
N LEU A 77 -0.23 -16.50 -9.88
CA LEU A 77 0.99 -16.49 -9.09
C LEU A 77 2.19 -16.02 -9.94
N ALA A 78 3.22 -15.49 -9.27
CA ALA A 78 4.40 -14.93 -9.91
C ALA A 78 5.24 -15.96 -10.70
N ASP A 79 5.03 -17.26 -10.49
CA ASP A 79 5.64 -18.36 -11.26
C ASP A 79 4.91 -18.66 -12.59
N GLN A 80 3.74 -18.04 -12.81
CA GLN A 80 2.96 -18.15 -14.03
C GLN A 80 3.04 -16.91 -14.93
N VAL A 81 3.50 -15.76 -14.42
CA VAL A 81 3.60 -14.50 -15.18
C VAL A 81 5.03 -13.96 -15.14
N ARG A 82 5.75 -14.09 -16.24
CA ARG A 82 7.10 -13.54 -16.43
C ARG A 82 7.02 -12.18 -17.10
N LEU A 83 7.80 -11.19 -16.65
CA LEU A 83 8.02 -9.97 -17.42
C LEU A 83 9.00 -10.21 -18.57
N LEU A 84 8.82 -9.50 -19.68
CA LEU A 84 9.72 -9.55 -20.84
C LEU A 84 10.46 -8.21 -21.03
N PRO A 85 11.66 -8.23 -21.65
CA PRO A 85 12.36 -7.01 -22.05
C PRO A 85 11.50 -6.07 -22.92
N GLY A 86 11.85 -4.78 -22.92
CA GLY A 86 11.13 -3.76 -23.67
C GLY A 86 10.07 -3.00 -22.86
N SER A 87 10.23 -2.91 -21.52
CA SER A 87 9.44 -1.98 -20.69
C SER A 87 10.25 -1.50 -19.47
N PRO A 88 9.91 -0.32 -18.90
CA PRO A 88 10.45 0.13 -17.62
C PRO A 88 10.36 -0.90 -16.50
N PHE A 89 9.22 -1.61 -16.40
CA PHE A 89 8.96 -2.60 -15.35
C PHE A 89 9.99 -3.73 -15.33
N TYR A 90 10.37 -4.26 -16.50
CA TYR A 90 11.42 -5.26 -16.61
C TYR A 90 12.78 -4.71 -16.13
N VAL A 91 13.13 -3.48 -16.52
CA VAL A 91 14.40 -2.85 -16.10
C VAL A 91 14.48 -2.66 -14.59
N ARG A 92 13.42 -2.11 -13.95
CA ARG A 92 13.39 -1.92 -12.49
C ARG A 92 13.32 -3.27 -11.73
N GLN A 93 12.69 -4.32 -12.30
CA GLN A 93 12.76 -5.69 -11.76
C GLN A 93 14.17 -6.26 -11.81
N GLU A 94 14.89 -6.13 -12.93
CA GLU A 94 16.26 -6.62 -13.09
C GLU A 94 17.27 -5.85 -12.21
N LEU A 95 17.10 -4.54 -12.02
CA LEU A 95 17.92 -3.75 -11.09
C LEU A 95 17.77 -4.22 -9.65
N HIS A 96 16.57 -4.61 -9.22
CA HIS A 96 16.38 -5.23 -7.91
C HIS A 96 16.92 -6.66 -7.88
N ARG A 97 16.68 -7.48 -8.92
CA ARG A 97 17.13 -8.88 -9.01
C ARG A 97 18.65 -9.03 -8.90
N ASN A 98 19.41 -8.11 -9.52
CA ASN A 98 20.87 -8.16 -9.57
C ASN A 98 21.55 -7.21 -8.57
N GLY A 99 20.87 -6.13 -8.18
CA GLY A 99 21.37 -5.11 -7.25
C GLY A 99 20.63 -5.11 -5.92
N VAL A 100 19.60 -4.27 -5.78
CA VAL A 100 19.04 -3.87 -4.48
C VAL A 100 18.49 -5.03 -3.63
N LEU A 101 17.87 -6.06 -4.21
CA LEU A 101 17.40 -7.24 -3.45
C LEU A 101 18.52 -8.29 -3.28
N ALA A 102 19.53 -8.28 -4.15
CA ALA A 102 20.70 -9.16 -4.06
C ALA A 102 21.70 -8.68 -2.99
N SER A 103 21.80 -7.38 -2.72
CA SER A 103 22.74 -6.79 -1.75
C SER A 103 22.34 -6.98 -0.29
N TYR A 104 21.09 -7.36 0.02
CA TYR A 104 20.69 -7.70 1.38
C TYR A 104 21.43 -8.93 1.89
N ASP A 105 21.92 -8.82 3.12
CA ASP A 105 22.55 -9.88 3.89
C ASP A 105 21.49 -10.61 4.74
N PRO A 106 21.21 -11.91 4.46
CA PRO A 106 20.26 -12.69 5.25
C PRO A 106 20.62 -12.81 6.72
N ASP A 107 21.92 -12.82 7.06
CA ASP A 107 22.37 -13.00 8.43
C ASP A 107 22.18 -11.72 9.27
N LYS A 108 22.27 -10.54 8.66
CA LYS A 108 21.87 -9.27 9.31
C LYS A 108 20.36 -9.16 9.54
N LEU A 109 19.54 -9.68 8.62
CA LEU A 109 18.09 -9.75 8.79
C LEU A 109 17.69 -10.73 9.93
N LEU A 110 18.48 -11.80 10.13
CA LEU A 110 18.29 -12.77 11.21
C LEU A 110 18.85 -12.32 12.56
N TYR A 111 19.74 -11.33 12.59
CA TYR A 111 20.48 -10.91 13.79
C TYR A 111 19.59 -10.72 15.04
N PRO A 112 18.50 -9.91 15.03
CA PRO A 112 17.70 -9.71 16.23
C PRO A 112 16.85 -10.93 16.61
N TYR A 113 16.49 -11.79 15.65
CA TYR A 113 15.79 -13.06 15.91
C TYR A 113 16.70 -14.04 16.66
N ARG A 114 17.95 -14.21 16.19
CA ARG A 114 18.95 -15.06 16.85
C ARG A 114 19.31 -14.54 18.24
N ALA A 115 19.47 -13.23 18.39
CA ALA A 115 19.76 -12.58 19.67
C ALA A 115 18.67 -12.86 20.71
N LEU A 116 17.39 -12.70 20.34
CA LEU A 116 16.26 -13.03 21.22
C LEU A 116 16.22 -14.54 21.54
N ALA A 117 16.43 -15.38 20.53
CA ALA A 117 16.42 -16.83 20.63
C ALA A 117 17.66 -17.44 21.32
N LYS A 118 18.62 -16.59 21.73
CA LYS A 118 19.92 -16.96 22.32
C LYS A 118 20.74 -17.92 21.45
N LEU A 119 20.59 -17.82 20.14
CA LEU A 119 21.37 -18.59 19.16
C LEU A 119 22.66 -17.83 18.78
N PRO A 120 23.76 -18.53 18.46
CA PRO A 120 24.98 -17.89 17.96
C PRO A 120 24.69 -17.08 16.68
N GLN A 121 25.34 -15.92 16.56
CA GLN A 121 25.32 -15.15 15.32
C GLN A 121 26.25 -15.79 14.28
N LYS A 122 26.07 -15.38 13.02
CA LYS A 122 27.00 -15.71 11.96
C LYS A 122 28.36 -15.04 12.21
N GLU A 123 29.44 -15.75 11.94
CA GLU A 123 30.80 -15.20 11.95
C GLU A 123 30.88 -13.94 11.06
N GLY A 124 31.44 -12.85 11.61
CA GLY A 124 31.50 -11.53 10.95
C GLY A 124 30.23 -10.67 11.04
N VAL A 125 29.14 -11.14 11.66
CA VAL A 125 27.87 -10.38 11.78
C VAL A 125 27.68 -9.86 13.20
N GLU A 126 28.20 -8.65 13.45
CA GLU A 126 28.17 -7.97 14.75
C GLU A 126 26.89 -7.16 15.02
N SER A 127 26.10 -6.88 13.97
CA SER A 127 24.86 -6.10 14.06
C SER A 127 23.84 -6.48 12.98
N GLY A 128 22.57 -6.17 13.22
CA GLY A 128 21.52 -6.18 12.20
C GLY A 128 21.52 -4.91 11.33
N TYR A 129 20.45 -4.67 10.59
CA TYR A 129 20.31 -3.43 9.80
C TYR A 129 19.95 -2.22 10.67
N ASP A 130 20.65 -1.09 10.44
CA ASP A 130 20.42 0.16 11.14
C ASP A 130 19.06 0.79 10.80
N GLY A 131 18.58 1.68 11.68
CA GLY A 131 17.29 2.33 11.57
C GLY A 131 16.15 1.54 12.24
N TRP A 132 14.97 1.55 11.64
CA TRP A 132 13.75 1.03 12.26
C TRP A 132 13.76 -0.50 12.45
N ASP A 133 14.53 -1.25 11.65
CA ASP A 133 14.64 -2.72 11.73
C ASP A 133 15.45 -3.24 12.93
N ASN A 134 16.23 -2.39 13.60
CA ASN A 134 16.79 -2.65 14.92
C ASN A 134 16.10 -1.82 16.04
N GLY A 135 15.39 -0.75 15.65
CA GLY A 135 14.61 0.14 16.52
C GLY A 135 13.13 -0.23 16.64
N PHE A 136 12.27 0.75 16.33
CA PHE A 136 10.81 0.74 16.60
C PHE A 136 10.00 -0.34 15.85
N LEU A 137 10.48 -0.80 14.68
CA LEU A 137 9.88 -1.87 13.86
C LEU A 137 10.77 -3.13 13.83
N ARG A 138 11.46 -3.46 14.93
CA ARG A 138 12.52 -4.49 14.95
C ARG A 138 12.15 -5.78 14.19
N GLY A 139 12.96 -6.14 13.19
CA GLY A 139 12.84 -7.34 12.35
C GLY A 139 11.83 -7.27 11.18
N HIS A 140 11.12 -6.14 10.97
CA HIS A 140 10.14 -6.04 9.87
C HIS A 140 10.75 -6.26 8.47
N MET A 141 12.01 -5.88 8.26
CA MET A 141 12.69 -6.07 6.97
C MET A 141 12.93 -7.54 6.66
N ALA A 142 13.13 -8.40 7.67
CA ALA A 142 13.28 -9.85 7.43
C ALA A 142 12.00 -10.45 6.84
N GLY A 143 10.82 -9.93 7.23
CA GLY A 143 9.54 -10.28 6.64
C GLY A 143 9.37 -9.76 5.22
N HIS A 144 9.57 -8.46 5.01
CA HIS A 144 9.52 -7.83 3.69
C HIS A 144 10.49 -8.47 2.68
N TYR A 145 11.71 -8.75 3.11
CA TYR A 145 12.72 -9.42 2.29
C TYR A 145 12.28 -10.83 1.88
N LEU A 146 11.70 -11.60 2.81
CA LEU A 146 11.22 -12.95 2.53
C LEU A 146 10.05 -12.93 1.52
N SER A 147 9.12 -11.98 1.65
CA SER A 147 8.04 -11.72 0.68
C SER A 147 8.57 -11.36 -0.72
N ALA A 148 9.57 -10.48 -0.79
CA ALA A 148 10.17 -10.02 -2.04
C ALA A 148 11.00 -11.11 -2.72
N ALA A 149 11.89 -11.77 -1.97
CA ALA A 149 12.75 -12.83 -2.46
C ALA A 149 11.95 -14.06 -2.92
N ALA A 150 10.89 -14.45 -2.21
CA ALA A 150 10.05 -15.58 -2.62
C ALA A 150 9.35 -15.35 -3.98
N ARG A 151 8.90 -14.12 -4.26
CA ARG A 151 8.34 -13.76 -5.58
C ARG A 151 9.43 -13.63 -6.65
N MET A 152 10.52 -12.93 -6.36
CA MET A 152 11.62 -12.74 -7.31
C MET A 152 12.22 -14.08 -7.75
N ALA A 153 12.33 -15.04 -6.83
CA ALA A 153 12.78 -16.42 -7.07
C ALA A 153 11.99 -17.17 -8.15
N VAL A 154 10.70 -16.84 -8.36
CA VAL A 154 9.84 -17.51 -9.35
C VAL A 154 9.56 -16.66 -10.59
N ALA A 155 9.42 -15.34 -10.44
CA ALA A 155 9.24 -14.43 -11.56
C ALA A 155 10.42 -14.50 -12.55
N THR A 156 11.61 -14.83 -12.03
CA THR A 156 12.90 -14.73 -12.75
C THR A 156 13.77 -16.01 -12.68
N ASP A 157 13.23 -17.11 -12.12
CA ASP A 157 13.95 -18.36 -11.81
C ASP A 157 15.22 -18.22 -10.94
N SER A 158 15.43 -17.08 -10.29
CA SER A 158 16.64 -16.80 -9.50
C SER A 158 16.87 -17.83 -8.38
N ARG A 159 17.82 -18.75 -8.62
CA ARG A 159 18.29 -19.71 -7.61
C ARG A 159 18.79 -19.00 -6.35
N LEU A 160 19.47 -17.86 -6.48
CA LEU A 160 19.95 -17.07 -5.34
C LEU A 160 18.83 -16.78 -4.33
N PHE A 161 17.66 -16.37 -4.82
CA PHE A 161 16.52 -16.08 -3.94
C PHE A 161 15.82 -17.34 -3.44
N ARG A 162 15.77 -18.44 -4.22
CA ARG A 162 15.28 -19.75 -3.72
C ARG A 162 16.13 -20.24 -2.53
N ASP A 163 17.45 -20.19 -2.67
CA ASP A 163 18.39 -20.65 -1.65
C ASP A 163 18.34 -19.74 -0.41
N ARG A 164 18.29 -18.41 -0.57
CA ARG A 164 18.13 -17.45 0.54
C ARG A 164 16.79 -17.55 1.27
N VAL A 165 15.67 -17.76 0.55
CA VAL A 165 14.34 -17.98 1.15
C VAL A 165 14.35 -19.24 2.02
N ASN A 166 14.91 -20.33 1.51
CA ASN A 166 15.01 -21.58 2.27
C ASN A 166 15.94 -21.45 3.50
N TYR A 167 17.03 -20.70 3.39
CA TYR A 167 17.92 -20.38 4.51
C TYR A 167 17.20 -19.60 5.61
N LEU A 168 16.57 -18.47 5.26
CA LEU A 168 15.82 -17.62 6.20
C LEU A 168 14.70 -18.40 6.91
N VAL A 169 13.95 -19.25 6.21
CA VAL A 169 12.93 -20.12 6.82
C VAL A 169 13.56 -21.10 7.82
N GLY A 170 14.67 -21.74 7.47
CA GLY A 170 15.36 -22.70 8.36
C GLY A 170 15.83 -22.06 9.67
N GLU A 171 16.40 -20.86 9.57
CA GLU A 171 16.92 -20.08 10.70
C GLU A 171 15.79 -19.47 11.55
N LEU A 172 14.74 -18.91 10.94
CA LEU A 172 13.54 -18.45 11.66
C LEU A 172 12.85 -19.62 12.38
N ALA A 173 12.82 -20.81 11.77
CA ALA A 173 12.31 -22.01 12.41
C ALA A 173 13.22 -22.47 13.56
N ALA A 174 14.54 -22.28 13.47
CA ALA A 174 15.47 -22.54 14.58
C ALA A 174 15.24 -21.57 15.74
N CYS A 175 15.04 -20.29 15.45
CA CYS A 175 14.67 -19.27 16.44
C CYS A 175 13.35 -19.63 17.15
N GLN A 176 12.29 -19.96 16.40
CA GLN A 176 10.99 -20.38 16.98
C GLN A 176 11.13 -21.63 17.89
N ARG A 177 11.99 -22.59 17.54
CA ARG A 177 12.29 -23.76 18.38
C ARG A 177 13.05 -23.38 19.65
N SER A 178 14.11 -22.58 19.53
CA SER A 178 14.98 -22.18 20.66
C SER A 178 14.24 -21.30 21.68
N LEU A 179 13.33 -20.43 21.22
CA LEU A 179 12.45 -19.65 22.09
C LEU A 179 11.55 -20.54 22.96
N ASN A 180 11.09 -21.67 22.43
CA ASN A 180 10.23 -22.65 23.12
C ASN A 180 8.93 -22.07 23.74
N LEU A 181 8.39 -21.00 23.13
CA LEU A 181 7.20 -20.27 23.59
C LEU A 181 5.95 -20.61 22.73
N ASP A 182 5.58 -21.89 22.67
CA ASP A 182 4.34 -22.41 22.03
C ASP A 182 4.00 -21.79 20.64
N GLY A 183 5.02 -21.60 19.80
CA GLY A 183 4.88 -21.07 18.44
C GLY A 183 5.20 -19.59 18.25
N TYR A 184 5.48 -18.83 19.32
CA TYR A 184 5.92 -17.44 19.23
C TYR A 184 7.20 -17.28 18.39
N LEU A 185 7.20 -16.28 17.50
CA LEU A 185 8.37 -15.85 16.73
C LEU A 185 8.28 -14.34 16.51
N ALA A 186 9.29 -13.60 16.96
CA ALA A 186 9.47 -12.17 16.76
C ALA A 186 10.96 -11.82 16.93
N ALA A 187 11.34 -10.58 16.61
CA ALA A 187 12.68 -10.04 16.83
C ALA A 187 12.84 -9.34 18.20
N PHE A 188 11.83 -9.48 19.07
CA PHE A 188 11.67 -8.82 20.36
C PHE A 188 10.86 -9.72 21.29
N SER A 189 10.86 -9.43 22.60
CA SER A 189 10.19 -10.27 23.60
C SER A 189 8.67 -10.10 23.61
N THR A 190 7.96 -11.03 24.26
CA THR A 190 6.50 -10.94 24.43
C THR A 190 6.07 -9.66 25.14
N ALA A 191 6.97 -9.01 25.89
CA ALA A 191 6.72 -7.83 26.70
C ALA A 191 6.10 -6.67 25.91
N ALA A 192 6.39 -6.54 24.60
CA ALA A 192 5.74 -5.56 23.74
C ALA A 192 4.22 -5.81 23.59
N PHE A 193 3.80 -7.08 23.52
CA PHE A 193 2.38 -7.46 23.54
C PHE A 193 1.81 -7.37 24.96
N ASP A 194 2.57 -7.74 25.99
CA ASP A 194 2.16 -7.63 27.39
C ASP A 194 1.88 -6.17 27.79
N GLN A 195 2.65 -5.21 27.26
CA GLN A 195 2.43 -3.77 27.44
C GLN A 195 1.15 -3.28 26.74
N LEU A 196 0.89 -3.71 25.50
CA LEU A 196 -0.34 -3.38 24.78
C LEU A 196 -1.61 -3.96 25.44
N GLU A 197 -1.48 -5.11 26.09
CA GLU A 197 -2.54 -5.74 26.87
C GLU A 197 -2.77 -5.06 28.24
N GLY A 198 -1.92 -4.10 28.60
CA GLY A 198 -1.99 -3.31 29.84
C GLY A 198 -1.44 -4.01 31.08
N LYS A 199 -0.54 -4.99 30.92
CA LYS A 199 0.03 -5.73 32.07
C LYS A 199 1.02 -4.84 32.85
N PRO A 200 0.87 -4.69 34.19
CA PRO A 200 1.76 -3.85 34.99
C PRO A 200 3.23 -4.26 34.88
N GLY A 201 4.12 -3.28 34.66
CA GLY A 201 5.57 -3.51 34.60
C GLY A 201 6.10 -4.12 33.30
N ALA A 202 5.25 -4.33 32.28
CA ALA A 202 5.72 -4.72 30.96
C ALA A 202 6.40 -3.54 30.22
N ASP A 203 7.58 -3.79 29.66
CA ASP A 203 8.35 -2.85 28.84
C ASP A 203 8.55 -3.44 27.43
N ALA A 204 8.10 -2.71 26.41
CA ALA A 204 8.22 -3.09 25.01
C ALA A 204 9.66 -2.98 24.45
N GLY A 205 10.63 -2.44 25.18
CA GLY A 205 12.03 -2.36 24.73
C GLY A 205 12.23 -1.52 23.47
N GLY A 206 11.44 -0.45 23.35
CA GLY A 206 11.39 0.47 22.20
C GLY A 206 10.51 0.04 21.02
N ILE A 207 9.86 -1.12 21.07
CA ILE A 207 8.93 -1.58 20.02
C ILE A 207 7.59 -0.85 20.13
N GLY A 208 7.08 -0.31 19.02
CA GLY A 208 5.79 0.41 19.00
C GLY A 208 4.72 -0.14 18.05
N ALA A 209 5.07 -1.04 17.13
CA ALA A 209 4.11 -1.70 16.24
C ALA A 209 4.31 -3.24 16.20
N PRO A 210 4.11 -3.93 17.34
CA PRO A 210 4.43 -5.36 17.45
C PRO A 210 3.52 -6.26 16.60
N TYR A 211 2.30 -5.83 16.26
CA TYR A 211 1.44 -6.57 15.33
C TYR A 211 1.82 -6.33 13.85
N TYR A 212 2.20 -5.11 13.47
CA TYR A 212 2.73 -4.79 12.13
C TYR A 212 3.96 -5.63 11.77
N THR A 213 4.88 -5.79 12.73
CA THR A 213 6.17 -6.48 12.53
C THR A 213 5.98 -7.99 12.35
N ILE A 214 5.22 -8.66 13.23
CA ILE A 214 4.90 -10.09 13.05
C ILE A 214 4.12 -10.34 11.75
N GLN A 215 3.25 -9.41 11.32
CA GLN A 215 2.51 -9.52 10.07
C GLN A 215 3.45 -9.64 8.87
N LYS A 216 4.59 -8.93 8.83
CA LYS A 216 5.56 -9.06 7.74
C LYS A 216 6.19 -10.44 7.71
N ILE A 217 6.57 -10.98 8.87
CA ILE A 217 7.12 -12.34 8.99
C ILE A 217 6.10 -13.39 8.58
N MET A 218 4.85 -13.28 9.05
CA MET A 218 3.78 -14.20 8.68
C MET A 218 3.49 -14.15 7.17
N SER A 219 3.50 -12.97 6.54
CA SER A 219 3.33 -12.82 5.10
C SER A 219 4.50 -13.43 4.33
N GLY A 220 5.75 -13.10 4.69
CA GLY A 220 6.93 -13.66 4.05
C GLY A 220 7.02 -15.19 4.18
N LEU A 221 6.60 -15.76 5.31
CA LEU A 221 6.52 -17.22 5.49
C LEU A 221 5.44 -17.86 4.62
N LEU A 222 4.27 -17.23 4.44
CA LEU A 222 3.26 -17.68 3.50
C LEU A 222 3.73 -17.56 2.04
N ASP A 223 4.44 -16.49 1.69
CA ASP A 223 4.99 -16.30 0.35
C ASP A 223 6.11 -17.31 0.04
N ALA A 224 6.97 -17.61 1.02
CA ALA A 224 7.97 -18.68 0.94
C ALA A 224 7.34 -20.06 0.75
N HIS A 225 6.15 -20.29 1.33
CA HIS A 225 5.36 -21.49 1.06
C HIS A 225 4.75 -21.46 -0.36
N ALA A 226 4.07 -20.37 -0.73
CA ALA A 226 3.29 -20.27 -1.97
C ALA A 226 4.15 -20.27 -3.24
N TYR A 227 5.30 -19.58 -3.23
CA TYR A 227 6.15 -19.44 -4.43
C TYR A 227 7.35 -20.40 -4.43
N VAL A 228 8.01 -20.60 -3.28
CA VAL A 228 9.20 -21.47 -3.19
C VAL A 228 8.84 -22.90 -2.76
N GLY A 229 7.58 -23.18 -2.41
CA GLY A 229 7.09 -24.51 -2.03
C GLY A 229 7.53 -24.95 -0.64
N ASN A 230 8.05 -24.04 0.18
CA ASN A 230 8.66 -24.39 1.46
C ASN A 230 7.60 -24.84 2.47
N LYS A 231 7.63 -26.13 2.85
CA LYS A 231 6.68 -26.72 3.81
C LYS A 231 6.98 -26.35 5.26
N GLN A 232 8.24 -26.07 5.60
CA GLN A 232 8.61 -25.63 6.95
C GLN A 232 8.09 -24.22 7.23
N ALA A 233 8.07 -23.34 6.23
CA ALA A 233 7.53 -21.98 6.35
C ALA A 233 6.05 -22.00 6.79
N LEU A 234 5.24 -22.87 6.18
CA LEU A 234 3.84 -23.09 6.57
C LEU A 234 3.70 -23.56 8.03
N VAL A 235 4.55 -24.49 8.48
CA VAL A 235 4.54 -24.96 9.88
C VAL A 235 4.88 -23.84 10.87
N VAL A 236 5.86 -22.99 10.54
CA VAL A 236 6.25 -21.84 11.39
C VAL A 236 5.10 -20.84 11.50
N VAL A 237 4.49 -20.43 10.38
CA VAL A 237 3.40 -19.42 10.40
C VAL A 237 2.09 -19.95 10.98
N THR A 238 1.75 -21.22 10.80
CA THR A 238 0.62 -21.85 11.52
C THR A 238 0.83 -21.79 13.02
N ARG A 239 2.04 -22.10 13.49
CA ARG A 239 2.38 -22.00 14.92
C ARG A 239 2.35 -20.57 15.46
N MET A 240 2.74 -19.57 14.66
CA MET A 240 2.54 -18.16 15.01
C MET A 240 1.04 -17.82 15.12
N ALA A 241 0.22 -18.26 14.16
CA ALA A 241 -1.22 -18.02 14.16
C ALA A 241 -1.93 -18.71 15.34
N ASP A 242 -1.52 -19.93 15.71
CA ASP A 242 -1.95 -20.61 16.93
C ASP A 242 -1.60 -19.78 18.18
N TYR A 243 -0.34 -19.34 18.32
CA TYR A 243 0.10 -18.54 19.47
C TYR A 243 -0.70 -17.23 19.60
N PHE A 244 -0.73 -16.40 18.55
CA PHE A 244 -1.42 -15.11 18.60
C PHE A 244 -2.95 -15.27 18.66
N GLY A 245 -3.51 -16.33 18.07
CA GLY A 245 -4.93 -16.68 18.19
C GLY A 245 -5.31 -17.04 19.63
N LYS A 246 -4.56 -17.94 20.29
CA LYS A 246 -4.72 -18.27 21.73
C LYS A 246 -4.62 -17.01 22.59
N ARG A 247 -3.59 -16.20 22.34
CA ARG A 247 -3.28 -14.99 23.11
C ARG A 247 -4.38 -13.93 23.00
N LEU A 248 -4.91 -13.68 21.81
CA LEU A 248 -6.04 -12.76 21.60
C LEU A 248 -7.36 -13.31 22.17
N ALA A 249 -7.59 -14.63 22.10
CA ALA A 249 -8.78 -15.27 22.66
C ALA A 249 -8.85 -15.23 24.20
N ALA A 250 -7.73 -14.95 24.88
CA ALA A 250 -7.66 -14.79 26.33
C ALA A 250 -7.97 -13.36 26.82
N LEU A 251 -8.25 -12.41 25.91
CA LEU A 251 -8.53 -11.00 26.23
C LEU A 251 -10.03 -10.69 26.17
N ASP A 252 -10.50 -9.78 27.02
CA ASP A 252 -11.87 -9.29 26.97
C ASP A 252 -12.10 -8.37 25.74
N ALA A 253 -13.36 -8.23 25.33
CA ALA A 253 -13.71 -7.47 24.11
C ALA A 253 -13.32 -5.98 24.17
N ALA A 254 -13.23 -5.39 25.37
CA ALA A 254 -12.80 -4.02 25.58
C ALA A 254 -11.27 -3.89 25.66
N GLN A 255 -10.54 -4.89 26.16
CA GLN A 255 -9.08 -4.98 25.98
C GLN A 255 -8.73 -5.00 24.49
N ILE A 256 -9.38 -5.86 23.71
CA ILE A 256 -9.16 -5.96 22.26
C ILE A 256 -9.53 -4.64 21.55
N ASP A 257 -10.65 -3.99 21.90
CA ASP A 257 -10.99 -2.71 21.25
C ASP A 257 -10.00 -1.59 21.60
N ARG A 258 -9.55 -1.49 22.87
CA ARG A 258 -8.51 -0.52 23.27
C ARG A 258 -7.19 -0.77 22.53
N MET A 259 -6.74 -2.02 22.45
CA MET A 259 -5.47 -2.39 21.79
C MET A 259 -5.51 -2.19 20.27
N PHE A 260 -6.68 -2.28 19.64
CA PHE A 260 -6.88 -2.07 18.20
C PHE A 260 -7.67 -0.78 17.89
N ARG A 261 -7.53 0.26 18.72
CA ARG A 261 -8.12 1.59 18.50
C ARG A 261 -7.11 2.49 17.77
N THR A 262 -7.28 2.67 16.45
CA THR A 262 -6.33 3.45 15.63
C THR A 262 -6.88 4.78 15.10
N ASP A 263 -8.08 5.18 15.53
CA ASP A 263 -8.74 6.46 15.20
C ASP A 263 -8.59 7.56 16.28
N GLY A 264 -8.10 7.21 17.48
CA GLY A 264 -8.00 8.13 18.62
C GLY A 264 -6.77 9.05 18.63
N ASN A 265 -5.79 8.82 17.77
CA ASN A 265 -4.58 9.64 17.62
C ASN A 265 -4.02 9.52 16.20
N ARG A 266 -3.31 10.55 15.71
CA ARG A 266 -2.66 10.54 14.38
C ARG A 266 -1.64 9.40 14.25
N ASN A 267 -0.83 9.20 15.29
CA ASN A 267 0.09 8.08 15.41
C ASN A 267 -0.44 7.16 16.52
N PRO A 268 -1.11 6.04 16.17
CA PRO A 268 -1.72 5.16 17.16
C PRO A 268 -0.67 4.34 17.94
N PRO A 269 -0.95 3.94 19.19
CA PRO A 269 0.01 3.22 20.03
C PRO A 269 0.25 1.75 19.63
N ASN A 270 -0.46 1.26 18.62
CA ASN A 270 -0.29 -0.07 18.05
C ASN A 270 -0.79 -0.09 16.60
N GLU A 271 0.14 -0.25 15.67
CA GLU A 271 -0.20 -0.56 14.28
C GLU A 271 -0.15 -2.07 14.07
N PHE A 272 -1.25 -2.63 13.54
CA PHE A 272 -1.40 -4.07 13.31
C PHE A 272 -1.35 -4.48 11.83
N GLY A 273 -1.13 -3.52 10.93
CA GLY A 273 -0.96 -3.76 9.50
C GLY A 273 -2.07 -4.63 8.90
N ALA A 274 -1.70 -5.54 8.00
CA ALA A 274 -2.64 -6.43 7.32
C ALA A 274 -2.85 -7.79 8.04
N MET A 275 -2.92 -7.83 9.38
CA MET A 275 -3.06 -9.10 10.13
C MET A 275 -4.30 -9.91 9.72
N SER A 276 -5.39 -9.24 9.31
CA SER A 276 -6.59 -9.89 8.77
C SER A 276 -6.37 -10.52 7.38
N ASP A 277 -5.48 -9.96 6.54
CA ASP A 277 -5.11 -10.52 5.22
C ASP A 277 -4.32 -11.83 5.40
N VAL A 278 -3.26 -11.79 6.22
CA VAL A 278 -2.34 -12.94 6.38
C VAL A 278 -3.01 -14.14 7.08
N LEU A 279 -3.87 -13.89 8.05
CA LEU A 279 -4.67 -14.95 8.69
C LEU A 279 -5.76 -15.50 7.74
N THR A 280 -6.30 -14.67 6.84
CA THR A 280 -7.24 -15.12 5.82
C THR A 280 -6.56 -15.96 4.72
N GLU A 281 -5.34 -15.62 4.29
CA GLU A 281 -4.56 -16.49 3.38
C GLU A 281 -4.20 -17.83 4.04
N LEU A 282 -3.81 -17.83 5.31
CA LEU A 282 -3.58 -19.07 6.05
C LEU A 282 -4.85 -19.93 6.17
N PHE A 283 -6.03 -19.30 6.35
CA PHE A 283 -7.31 -20.00 6.23
C PHE A 283 -7.56 -20.54 4.82
N LYS A 284 -7.29 -19.78 3.75
CA LYS A 284 -7.47 -20.25 2.37
C LYS A 284 -6.63 -21.51 2.08
N ILE A 285 -5.44 -21.61 2.65
CA ILE A 285 -4.55 -22.78 2.53
C ILE A 285 -5.02 -23.93 3.43
N GLY A 286 -5.04 -23.74 4.75
CA GLY A 286 -5.24 -24.82 5.72
C GLY A 286 -6.70 -25.17 6.05
N LYS A 287 -7.67 -24.35 5.62
CA LYS A 287 -9.12 -24.44 5.91
C LYS A 287 -9.53 -24.44 7.39
N ASP A 288 -8.59 -24.30 8.33
CA ASP A 288 -8.87 -24.22 9.76
C ASP A 288 -9.64 -22.92 10.11
N PRO A 289 -10.90 -23.01 10.59
CA PRO A 289 -11.74 -21.84 10.85
C PRO A 289 -11.21 -20.95 11.99
N ARG A 290 -10.29 -21.45 12.84
CA ARG A 290 -9.66 -20.66 13.91
C ARG A 290 -8.85 -19.49 13.35
N HIS A 291 -8.23 -19.66 12.16
CA HIS A 291 -7.51 -18.58 11.49
C HIS A 291 -8.46 -17.47 11.00
N LEU A 292 -9.62 -17.82 10.42
CA LEU A 292 -10.62 -16.85 9.98
C LEU A 292 -11.30 -16.16 11.18
N ALA A 293 -11.53 -16.89 12.26
CA ALA A 293 -12.02 -16.33 13.53
C ALA A 293 -11.03 -15.33 14.15
N ALA A 294 -9.73 -15.60 14.08
CA ALA A 294 -8.67 -14.68 14.51
C ALA A 294 -8.58 -13.45 13.58
N ALA A 295 -8.67 -13.63 12.26
CA ALA A 295 -8.68 -12.52 11.28
C ALA A 295 -9.79 -11.51 11.60
N ARG A 296 -10.99 -12.01 11.96
CA ARG A 296 -12.15 -11.19 12.36
C ARG A 296 -11.87 -10.25 13.54
N LEU A 297 -10.95 -10.59 14.46
CA LEU A 297 -10.65 -9.76 15.63
C LEU A 297 -10.01 -8.42 15.26
N PHE A 298 -9.30 -8.36 14.13
CA PHE A 298 -8.67 -7.15 13.58
C PHE A 298 -9.66 -6.30 12.74
N ASN A 299 -10.79 -6.85 12.31
CA ASN A 299 -11.81 -6.13 11.54
C ASN A 299 -12.74 -5.35 12.50
N ARG A 300 -12.27 -4.22 13.04
CA ARG A 300 -12.93 -3.50 14.14
C ARG A 300 -14.20 -2.78 13.71
N ALA A 301 -15.28 -2.91 14.49
CA ALA A 301 -16.58 -2.29 14.21
C ALA A 301 -16.53 -0.76 14.11
N TRP A 302 -15.63 -0.09 14.84
CA TRP A 302 -15.45 1.36 14.75
C TRP A 302 -14.93 1.83 13.38
N PHE A 303 -14.23 0.96 12.64
CA PHE A 303 -13.75 1.19 11.27
C PHE A 303 -14.76 0.65 10.25
N VAL A 304 -15.19 -0.60 10.42
CA VAL A 304 -16.04 -1.32 9.46
C VAL A 304 -17.44 -0.70 9.34
N GLY A 305 -18.08 -0.33 10.45
CA GLY A 305 -19.47 0.17 10.45
C GLY A 305 -19.66 1.47 9.65
N PRO A 306 -18.92 2.56 9.96
CA PRO A 306 -19.00 3.80 9.18
C PRO A 306 -18.68 3.59 7.69
N LEU A 307 -17.68 2.76 7.38
CA LEU A 307 -17.34 2.42 6.00
C LEU A 307 -18.44 1.61 5.30
N ALA A 308 -19.16 0.73 5.99
CA ALA A 308 -20.27 -0.03 5.41
C ALA A 308 -21.42 0.88 4.96
N GLU A 309 -21.71 1.92 5.74
CA GLU A 309 -22.70 2.95 5.40
C GLU A 309 -22.15 4.05 4.48
N GLY A 310 -20.85 4.02 4.16
CA GLY A 310 -20.20 4.91 3.20
C GLY A 310 -19.78 6.26 3.77
N GLU A 311 -19.69 6.37 5.09
CA GLU A 311 -19.19 7.57 5.77
C GLU A 311 -17.67 7.74 5.61
N ASP A 312 -17.25 8.95 5.27
CA ASP A 312 -15.84 9.30 5.16
C ASP A 312 -15.33 9.87 6.48
N ARG A 313 -14.78 8.99 7.32
CA ARG A 313 -14.14 9.34 8.60
C ARG A 313 -12.61 9.20 8.54
N LEU A 314 -12.01 9.33 7.35
CA LEU A 314 -10.60 9.03 7.14
C LEU A 314 -9.65 10.18 7.52
N GLY A 315 -10.13 11.42 7.59
CA GLY A 315 -9.25 12.59 7.79
C GLY A 315 -8.52 12.58 9.14
N SER A 316 -7.23 12.96 9.11
CA SER A 316 -6.25 12.83 10.21
C SER A 316 -5.86 11.41 10.63
N LEU A 317 -6.37 10.35 9.98
CA LEU A 317 -5.89 8.98 10.24
C LEU A 317 -4.57 8.72 9.49
N HIS A 318 -3.65 7.95 10.09
CA HIS A 318 -2.47 7.45 9.36
C HIS A 318 -2.92 6.52 8.22
N ALA A 319 -2.59 6.92 7.00
CA ALA A 319 -3.16 6.33 5.79
C ALA A 319 -2.71 4.87 5.61
N ASN A 320 -1.41 4.59 5.66
CA ASN A 320 -0.84 3.25 5.47
C ASN A 320 -1.52 2.19 6.36
N THR A 321 -1.67 2.51 7.65
CA THR A 321 -2.31 1.61 8.64
C THR A 321 -3.76 1.29 8.29
N HIS A 322 -4.56 2.28 7.89
CA HIS A 322 -5.98 2.04 7.59
C HIS A 322 -6.18 1.41 6.20
N ILE A 323 -5.28 1.67 5.24
CA ILE A 323 -5.27 0.95 3.95
C ILE A 323 -4.87 -0.51 4.17
N ALA A 324 -3.87 -0.80 5.01
CA ALA A 324 -3.48 -2.18 5.35
C ALA A 324 -4.60 -2.95 6.08
N GLN A 325 -5.36 -2.28 6.96
CA GLN A 325 -6.60 -2.83 7.53
C GLN A 325 -7.64 -3.13 6.44
N ALA A 326 -7.86 -2.21 5.49
CA ALA A 326 -8.82 -2.39 4.40
C ALA A 326 -8.45 -3.54 3.44
N VAL A 327 -7.17 -3.78 3.17
CA VAL A 327 -6.69 -4.98 2.44
C VAL A 327 -7.16 -6.26 3.12
N GLY A 328 -6.94 -6.36 4.44
CA GLY A 328 -7.35 -7.51 5.23
C GLY A 328 -8.87 -7.67 5.32
N LEU A 329 -9.59 -6.56 5.51
CA LEU A 329 -11.04 -6.53 5.50
C LEU A 329 -11.62 -7.02 4.17
N ALA A 330 -11.05 -6.59 3.03
CA ALA A 330 -11.46 -7.02 1.70
C ALA A 330 -11.22 -8.52 1.48
N ASN A 331 -10.06 -9.04 1.91
CA ASN A 331 -9.74 -10.45 1.79
C ASN A 331 -10.65 -11.33 2.68
N TYR A 332 -10.82 -10.95 3.95
CA TYR A 332 -11.77 -11.57 4.87
C TYR A 332 -13.19 -11.58 4.29
N ALA A 333 -13.64 -10.45 3.72
CA ALA A 333 -14.95 -10.33 3.09
C ALA A 333 -15.09 -11.27 1.88
N ASN A 334 -14.05 -11.43 1.06
CA ASN A 334 -14.04 -12.40 -0.04
C ASN A 334 -14.11 -13.85 0.47
N ALA A 335 -13.37 -14.19 1.53
CA ALA A 335 -13.31 -15.55 2.07
C ALA A 335 -14.55 -15.96 2.90
N HIS A 336 -15.20 -15.01 3.58
CA HIS A 336 -16.35 -15.26 4.47
C HIS A 336 -17.70 -14.91 3.81
N GLY A 337 -17.76 -13.95 2.90
CA GLY A 337 -19.01 -13.42 2.36
C GLY A 337 -19.81 -12.56 3.35
N ASN A 338 -19.15 -11.93 4.34
CA ASN A 338 -19.83 -11.05 5.30
C ASN A 338 -20.30 -9.75 4.60
N PRO A 339 -21.62 -9.43 4.57
CA PRO A 339 -22.15 -8.30 3.77
C PRO A 339 -21.65 -6.92 4.20
N GLU A 340 -21.43 -6.70 5.50
CA GLU A 340 -20.94 -5.44 6.06
C GLU A 340 -19.49 -5.18 5.60
N ALA A 341 -18.62 -6.19 5.75
CA ALA A 341 -17.23 -6.13 5.30
C ALA A 341 -17.10 -6.04 3.77
N LEU A 342 -18.02 -6.66 3.01
CA LEU A 342 -18.11 -6.50 1.55
C LEU A 342 -18.38 -5.04 1.17
N LYS A 343 -19.42 -4.40 1.75
CA LYS A 343 -19.71 -2.96 1.56
C LYS A 343 -18.52 -2.08 1.98
N ALA A 344 -18.02 -2.27 3.20
CA ALA A 344 -16.98 -1.44 3.80
C ALA A 344 -15.68 -1.46 2.99
N SER A 345 -15.29 -2.60 2.42
CA SER A 345 -14.09 -2.71 1.59
C SER A 345 -14.22 -2.02 0.22
N GLU A 346 -15.38 -2.06 -0.44
CA GLU A 346 -15.61 -1.25 -1.67
C GLU A 346 -15.66 0.25 -1.34
N ASN A 347 -16.37 0.62 -0.25
CA ASN A 347 -16.53 2.01 0.14
C ASN A 347 -15.19 2.65 0.55
N PHE A 348 -14.35 1.97 1.32
CA PHE A 348 -13.01 2.47 1.65
C PHE A 348 -12.20 2.79 0.39
N TRP A 349 -12.14 1.83 -0.56
CA TRP A 349 -11.44 2.04 -1.82
C TRP A 349 -11.99 3.23 -2.60
N ARG A 350 -13.32 3.31 -2.73
CA ARG A 350 -14.03 4.39 -3.44
C ARG A 350 -13.77 5.77 -2.80
N LEU A 351 -13.77 5.85 -1.47
CA LEU A 351 -13.45 7.08 -0.74
C LEU A 351 -12.00 7.48 -0.98
N VAL A 352 -11.03 6.57 -0.79
CA VAL A 352 -9.61 6.89 -0.97
C VAL A 352 -9.32 7.34 -2.41
N VAL A 353 -9.76 6.58 -3.41
CA VAL A 353 -9.45 6.85 -4.83
C VAL A 353 -10.05 8.16 -5.34
N HIS A 354 -11.30 8.49 -4.98
CA HIS A 354 -11.96 9.70 -5.52
C HIS A 354 -11.88 10.94 -4.63
N ARG A 355 -11.41 10.83 -3.37
CA ARG A 355 -11.39 11.96 -2.42
C ARG A 355 -10.04 12.23 -1.75
N HIS A 356 -9.18 11.22 -1.62
CA HIS A 356 -7.90 11.33 -0.88
C HIS A 356 -6.65 11.08 -1.74
N SER A 357 -6.82 10.72 -3.02
CA SER A 357 -5.71 10.42 -3.94
C SER A 357 -5.31 11.58 -4.85
N PHE A 358 -4.02 11.68 -5.16
CA PHE A 358 -3.46 12.61 -6.14
C PHE A 358 -3.54 12.03 -7.56
N ALA A 359 -3.21 12.84 -8.57
CA ALA A 359 -3.18 12.43 -9.98
C ALA A 359 -2.32 11.18 -10.24
N ASN A 360 -1.23 10.97 -9.48
CA ASN A 360 -0.37 9.79 -9.60
C ASN A 360 -0.97 8.50 -8.99
N GLY A 361 -2.15 8.57 -8.36
CA GLY A 361 -2.82 7.45 -7.69
C GLY A 361 -2.39 7.21 -6.24
N GLY A 362 -1.33 7.88 -5.76
CA GLY A 362 -0.92 7.93 -4.35
C GLY A 362 -1.85 8.79 -3.50
N ASN A 363 -1.62 8.84 -2.19
CA ASN A 363 -2.42 9.60 -1.22
C ASN A 363 -1.60 9.98 0.02
N SER A 364 -2.20 10.75 0.93
CA SER A 364 -1.64 11.31 2.17
C SER A 364 -0.65 12.47 2.02
N PHE A 365 -0.62 13.33 3.04
CA PHE A 365 0.45 14.29 3.30
C PHE A 365 1.07 13.94 4.65
N ASN A 366 2.39 13.80 4.70
CA ASN A 366 3.12 13.47 5.93
C ASN A 366 2.50 12.24 6.63
N GLU A 367 2.27 11.17 5.86
CA GLU A 367 1.75 9.86 6.31
C GLU A 367 0.25 9.82 6.71
N TRP A 368 -0.42 10.98 6.84
CA TRP A 368 -1.85 11.08 7.21
C TRP A 368 -2.79 11.44 6.06
N PHE A 369 -4.02 10.91 6.09
CA PHE A 369 -5.12 11.41 5.25
C PHE A 369 -5.52 12.84 5.65
N ASP A 370 -5.86 13.65 4.66
CA ASP A 370 -6.39 15.01 4.85
C ASP A 370 -7.93 14.98 4.97
N GLN A 371 -8.58 16.15 4.96
CA GLN A 371 -10.02 16.23 4.77
C GLN A 371 -10.43 15.72 3.37
N PRO A 372 -11.61 15.09 3.22
CA PRO A 372 -12.04 14.55 1.94
C PRO A 372 -12.17 15.63 0.87
N GLY A 373 -11.43 15.46 -0.24
CA GLY A 373 -11.41 16.40 -1.36
C GLY A 373 -10.10 17.17 -1.50
N THR A 374 -9.30 17.35 -0.45
CA THR A 374 -7.99 18.01 -0.53
C THR A 374 -7.08 17.29 -1.54
N GLU A 375 -6.33 18.05 -2.33
CA GLU A 375 -5.45 17.53 -3.37
C GLU A 375 -4.25 18.46 -3.65
N ALA A 376 -4.49 19.70 -4.07
CA ALA A 376 -3.46 20.69 -4.41
C ALA A 376 -3.61 22.02 -3.66
N GLY A 377 -4.48 22.07 -2.64
CA GLY A 377 -4.65 23.18 -1.72
C GLY A 377 -3.79 23.09 -0.45
N PRO A 378 -4.01 24.01 0.51
CA PRO A 378 -3.30 24.02 1.80
C PRO A 378 -3.67 22.81 2.67
N SER A 379 -2.70 21.93 2.93
CA SER A 379 -2.89 20.59 3.53
C SER A 379 -2.87 20.54 5.07
N ILE A 380 -3.02 19.34 5.60
CA ILE A 380 -2.85 18.93 7.00
C ILE A 380 -1.40 19.07 7.52
N ASP A 381 -0.41 19.16 6.63
CA ASP A 381 1.01 19.34 6.96
C ASP A 381 1.38 20.84 7.01
N ASP A 382 1.11 21.50 8.15
CA ASP A 382 1.32 22.94 8.39
C ASP A 382 0.68 23.90 7.36
N ARG A 383 -0.45 23.52 6.74
CA ARG A 383 -1.11 24.30 5.66
C ARG A 383 -0.24 24.48 4.41
N LYS A 384 0.83 23.69 4.24
CA LYS A 384 1.66 23.68 3.02
C LYS A 384 0.85 23.16 1.82
N VAL A 385 1.09 23.72 0.64
CA VAL A 385 0.57 23.22 -0.64
C VAL A 385 1.56 22.20 -1.20
N LEU A 386 1.10 20.98 -1.50
CA LEU A 386 1.90 19.90 -2.12
C LEU A 386 3.34 19.74 -1.55
N PRO A 387 3.53 19.67 -0.22
CA PRO A 387 4.85 19.64 0.42
C PRO A 387 5.72 18.43 0.03
N PRO A 388 7.03 18.45 0.34
CA PRO A 388 7.92 17.31 0.07
C PRO A 388 7.53 16.00 0.79
N THR A 389 6.63 16.09 1.77
CA THR A 389 5.97 14.99 2.50
C THR A 389 4.75 14.40 1.78
N THR A 390 4.48 14.79 0.53
CA THR A 390 3.32 14.32 -0.26
C THR A 390 3.51 12.87 -0.74
N GLY A 391 2.47 12.04 -0.60
CA GLY A 391 2.38 10.75 -1.29
C GLY A 391 3.34 9.66 -0.78
N GLU A 392 3.01 9.01 0.35
CA GLU A 392 3.75 7.84 0.84
C GLU A 392 3.63 6.63 -0.12
N THR A 393 4.75 5.98 -0.41
CA THR A 393 4.82 4.86 -1.36
C THR A 393 4.09 3.59 -0.85
N CYS A 394 4.17 3.28 0.46
CA CYS A 394 3.47 2.12 1.04
C CYS A 394 1.95 2.17 0.86
N ASN A 395 1.36 3.37 0.96
CA ASN A 395 -0.08 3.55 0.79
C ASN A 395 -0.53 3.04 -0.56
N THR A 396 0.28 3.28 -1.59
CA THR A 396 -0.01 2.88 -2.97
C THR A 396 0.22 1.39 -3.16
N HIS A 397 1.30 0.83 -2.59
CA HIS A 397 1.50 -0.63 -2.51
C HIS A 397 0.29 -1.36 -1.90
N ASN A 398 -0.25 -0.85 -0.78
CA ASN A 398 -1.41 -1.45 -0.13
C ASN A 398 -2.73 -1.14 -0.87
N MET A 399 -2.87 0.02 -1.52
CA MET A 399 -4.02 0.30 -2.39
C MET A 399 -4.05 -0.61 -3.63
N LEU A 400 -2.90 -0.94 -4.23
CA LEU A 400 -2.82 -1.94 -5.32
C LEU A 400 -3.27 -3.33 -4.80
N LYS A 401 -2.82 -3.75 -3.61
CA LYS A 401 -3.28 -4.99 -2.96
C LYS A 401 -4.80 -5.00 -2.75
N LEU A 402 -5.37 -3.92 -2.21
CA LEU A 402 -6.81 -3.77 -2.02
C LEU A 402 -7.55 -3.86 -3.37
N THR A 403 -7.08 -3.11 -4.36
CA THR A 403 -7.64 -3.08 -5.72
C THR A 403 -7.67 -4.48 -6.34
N ALA A 404 -6.62 -5.29 -6.15
CA ALA A 404 -6.60 -6.68 -6.58
C ALA A 404 -7.69 -7.54 -5.90
N ARG A 405 -7.90 -7.42 -4.58
CA ARG A 405 -8.99 -8.14 -3.86
C ARG A 405 -10.39 -7.71 -4.31
N LEU A 406 -10.58 -6.45 -4.66
CA LEU A 406 -11.84 -5.97 -5.21
C LEU A 406 -12.00 -6.40 -6.68
N PHE A 407 -10.90 -6.59 -7.42
CA PHE A 407 -10.93 -7.15 -8.77
C PHE A 407 -11.27 -8.64 -8.77
N GLU A 408 -10.67 -9.45 -7.88
CA GLU A 408 -11.06 -10.85 -7.64
C GLU A 408 -12.59 -10.97 -7.52
N ARG A 409 -13.21 -10.09 -6.72
CA ARG A 409 -14.65 -10.02 -6.49
C ARG A 409 -15.43 -9.56 -7.73
N ASN A 410 -15.13 -8.37 -8.25
CA ASN A 410 -16.05 -7.62 -9.12
C ASN A 410 -15.54 -7.32 -10.55
N ARG A 411 -14.28 -7.63 -10.89
CA ARG A 411 -13.64 -7.43 -12.23
C ARG A 411 -13.94 -6.10 -12.96
N ARG A 412 -14.21 -5.01 -12.23
CA ARG A 412 -14.60 -3.70 -12.82
C ARG A 412 -13.41 -3.09 -13.55
N ALA A 413 -13.63 -2.49 -14.74
CA ALA A 413 -12.56 -1.86 -15.51
C ALA A 413 -11.90 -0.71 -14.73
N GLU A 414 -12.71 0.09 -14.03
CA GLU A 414 -12.28 1.18 -13.13
C GLU A 414 -11.21 0.75 -12.10
N LEU A 415 -11.33 -0.47 -11.56
CA LEU A 415 -10.33 -1.02 -10.62
C LEU A 415 -8.97 -1.20 -11.33
N ALA A 416 -8.99 -1.71 -12.56
CA ALA A 416 -7.78 -1.88 -13.38
C ALA A 416 -7.26 -0.54 -13.95
N ASP A 417 -8.12 0.44 -14.22
CA ASP A 417 -7.72 1.81 -14.58
C ASP A 417 -7.01 2.52 -13.42
N TYR A 418 -7.50 2.36 -12.17
CA TYR A 418 -6.76 2.84 -10.99
C TYR A 418 -5.45 2.06 -10.77
N TYR A 419 -5.47 0.73 -10.94
CA TYR A 419 -4.27 -0.09 -10.81
C TYR A 419 -3.18 0.36 -11.79
N GLU A 420 -3.53 0.60 -13.06
CA GLU A 420 -2.65 1.18 -14.07
C GLU A 420 -2.13 2.56 -13.64
N ARG A 421 -3.02 3.51 -13.29
CA ARG A 421 -2.62 4.84 -12.84
C ARG A 421 -1.60 4.79 -11.69
N ALA A 422 -1.91 4.04 -10.63
CA ALA A 422 -1.13 3.98 -9.40
C ALA A 422 0.20 3.22 -9.58
N LEU A 423 0.19 2.13 -10.34
CA LEU A 423 1.38 1.36 -10.66
C LEU A 423 2.36 2.17 -11.53
N TYR A 424 1.88 2.73 -12.63
CA TYR A 424 2.73 3.39 -13.62
C TYR A 424 3.25 4.74 -13.10
N ASN A 425 2.43 5.52 -12.39
CA ASN A 425 2.77 6.90 -12.07
C ASN A 425 3.29 7.13 -10.64
N HIS A 426 3.18 6.14 -9.75
CA HIS A 426 3.76 6.25 -8.41
C HIS A 426 4.71 5.08 -8.10
N VAL A 427 4.27 3.82 -8.23
CA VAL A 427 5.08 2.66 -7.79
C VAL A 427 6.24 2.32 -8.75
N LEU A 428 6.14 2.68 -10.03
CA LEU A 428 7.27 2.65 -10.97
C LEU A 428 8.19 3.87 -10.79
N ALA A 429 7.62 5.04 -10.45
CA ALA A 429 8.37 6.29 -10.24
C ALA A 429 9.13 6.34 -8.89
N SER A 430 8.73 5.52 -7.92
CA SER A 430 9.40 5.38 -6.62
C SER A 430 10.65 4.49 -6.66
N VAL A 431 11.12 4.08 -7.85
CA VAL A 431 12.29 3.20 -8.05
C VAL A 431 13.22 3.80 -9.10
N ALA A 432 14.45 4.14 -8.71
CA ALA A 432 15.42 4.80 -9.59
C ALA A 432 15.87 3.89 -10.76
N PRO A 433 15.95 4.41 -12.00
CA PRO A 433 16.22 3.63 -13.22
C PRO A 433 17.69 3.26 -13.44
N ASP A 434 18.60 3.78 -12.61
CA ASP A 434 20.05 3.61 -12.70
C ASP A 434 20.60 2.69 -11.59
N SER A 435 20.04 2.82 -10.40
CA SER A 435 20.53 2.27 -9.13
C SER A 435 19.52 1.34 -8.46
N GLY A 436 18.24 1.39 -8.86
CA GLY A 436 17.14 0.70 -8.19
C GLY A 436 16.74 1.29 -6.83
N ALA A 437 17.37 2.38 -6.38
CA ALA A 437 17.10 2.99 -5.07
C ALA A 437 15.62 3.41 -4.94
N VAL A 438 15.04 3.27 -3.75
CA VAL A 438 13.61 3.46 -3.50
C VAL A 438 13.31 4.72 -2.69
N THR A 439 12.14 5.32 -2.87
CA THR A 439 11.73 6.58 -2.23
C THR A 439 10.68 6.35 -1.14
N TYR A 440 10.53 7.30 -0.21
CA TYR A 440 9.45 7.29 0.79
C TYR A 440 8.23 8.08 0.29
N PHE A 441 8.39 9.38 0.20
CA PHE A 441 7.44 10.34 -0.37
C PHE A 441 7.72 10.56 -1.86
N THR A 442 6.70 11.03 -2.58
CA THR A 442 6.78 11.46 -3.98
C THR A 442 6.23 12.89 -4.08
N PRO A 443 7.06 13.94 -3.82
CA PRO A 443 6.69 15.33 -4.07
C PRO A 443 6.09 15.55 -5.45
N LEU A 444 5.16 16.50 -5.56
CA LEU A 444 4.39 16.75 -6.79
C LEU A 444 4.50 18.21 -7.28
N HIS A 445 5.29 19.06 -6.62
CA HIS A 445 5.43 20.48 -6.96
C HIS A 445 6.81 21.06 -6.54
N GLY A 446 7.68 21.39 -7.50
CA GLY A 446 8.94 22.14 -7.29
C GLY A 446 10.11 21.39 -6.60
N ASP A 447 9.84 20.23 -6.00
CA ASP A 447 10.81 19.45 -5.22
C ASP A 447 11.39 18.24 -5.97
N PHE A 448 12.24 17.49 -5.28
CA PHE A 448 12.93 16.29 -5.75
C PHE A 448 12.69 15.13 -4.76
N ARG A 449 12.80 13.88 -5.21
CA ARG A 449 12.61 12.71 -4.34
C ARG A 449 13.86 12.45 -3.50
N THR A 450 13.67 12.02 -2.26
CA THR A 450 14.74 11.47 -1.41
C THR A 450 14.77 9.95 -1.55
N TYR A 451 15.94 9.39 -1.86
CA TYR A 451 16.18 7.95 -1.97
C TYR A 451 16.71 7.39 -0.65
N LEU A 452 16.21 6.23 -0.24
CA LEU A 452 16.38 5.75 1.13
C LEU A 452 17.67 4.95 1.32
N ASN A 453 18.44 5.31 2.35
CA ASN A 453 19.60 4.55 2.83
C ASN A 453 19.33 3.74 4.12
N GLY A 454 18.11 3.79 4.66
CA GLY A 454 17.71 3.18 5.94
C GLY A 454 16.56 2.18 5.82
N SER A 455 16.26 1.49 6.91
CA SER A 455 15.30 0.36 6.99
C SER A 455 13.83 0.77 7.26
N PHE A 456 13.33 1.76 6.52
CA PHE A 456 11.96 2.29 6.68
C PHE A 456 10.87 1.36 6.12
N CYS A 457 9.60 1.62 6.43
CA CYS A 457 8.45 0.90 5.85
C CYS A 457 8.44 0.96 4.30
N CYS A 458 8.76 2.11 3.71
CA CYS A 458 8.89 2.26 2.25
C CYS A 458 10.10 1.54 1.67
N SER A 459 11.15 1.28 2.46
CA SER A 459 12.25 0.41 2.04
C SER A 459 11.75 -1.04 1.91
N GLY A 460 10.95 -1.51 2.86
CA GLY A 460 10.33 -2.84 2.85
C GLY A 460 9.31 -3.04 1.73
N SER A 461 8.34 -2.12 1.56
CA SER A 461 7.39 -2.21 0.44
C SER A 461 8.04 -1.94 -0.92
N GLY A 462 9.08 -1.10 -0.97
CA GLY A 462 9.85 -0.78 -2.17
C GLY A 462 10.57 -1.99 -2.77
N ILE A 463 11.18 -2.86 -1.95
CA ILE A 463 11.80 -4.11 -2.42
C ILE A 463 10.76 -5.18 -2.81
N GLU A 464 9.55 -5.15 -2.24
CA GLU A 464 8.46 -6.01 -2.70
C GLU A 464 7.90 -5.57 -4.07
N ASN A 465 7.79 -4.26 -4.33
CA ASN A 465 7.09 -3.73 -5.50
C ASN A 465 7.63 -4.26 -6.83
N THR A 466 8.96 -4.32 -7.00
CA THR A 466 9.58 -4.77 -8.26
C THR A 466 9.41 -6.27 -8.51
N ALA A 467 9.32 -7.08 -7.46
CA ALA A 467 8.97 -8.50 -7.51
C ALA A 467 7.47 -8.75 -7.76
N ARG A 468 6.66 -7.68 -7.80
CA ARG A 468 5.18 -7.71 -7.89
C ARG A 468 4.61 -6.97 -9.10
N TYR A 469 5.46 -6.43 -9.99
CA TYR A 469 5.04 -5.78 -11.25
C TYR A 469 4.30 -6.72 -12.23
N ASN A 470 4.35 -8.03 -12.01
CA ASN A 470 3.56 -9.03 -12.73
C ASN A 470 2.16 -9.29 -12.13
N GLU A 471 1.94 -8.92 -10.86
CA GLU A 471 0.62 -8.94 -10.24
C GLU A 471 -0.29 -7.87 -10.88
N GLY A 472 -1.57 -8.19 -11.03
CA GLY A 472 -2.55 -7.29 -11.61
C GLY A 472 -2.63 -7.31 -13.14
N ILE A 473 -1.61 -7.80 -13.86
CA ILE A 473 -1.61 -7.90 -15.34
C ILE A 473 -2.75 -8.81 -15.83
N TYR A 474 -2.88 -9.99 -15.21
CA TYR A 474 -3.82 -11.03 -15.61
C TYR A 474 -4.62 -11.54 -14.41
N PHE A 475 -5.92 -11.80 -14.63
CA PHE A 475 -6.78 -12.56 -13.71
C PHE A 475 -7.54 -13.63 -14.49
N HIS A 476 -7.96 -14.71 -13.85
CA HIS A 476 -8.74 -15.77 -14.49
C HIS A 476 -9.90 -16.28 -13.63
N LYS A 477 -10.93 -16.79 -14.30
CA LYS A 477 -12.01 -17.59 -13.73
C LYS A 477 -12.52 -18.55 -14.79
N ASP A 478 -12.61 -19.83 -14.47
CA ASP A 478 -13.06 -20.89 -15.39
C ASP A 478 -12.31 -20.80 -16.73
N ALA A 479 -13.02 -20.78 -17.86
CA ALA A 479 -12.46 -20.58 -19.19
C ALA A 479 -12.42 -19.08 -19.63
N SER A 480 -12.23 -18.15 -18.69
CA SER A 480 -12.14 -16.70 -18.95
C SER A 480 -10.87 -16.08 -18.37
N LEU A 481 -10.16 -15.30 -19.18
CA LEU A 481 -9.02 -14.48 -18.81
C LEU A 481 -9.39 -12.99 -18.87
N TRP A 482 -8.98 -12.20 -17.90
CA TRP A 482 -8.95 -10.74 -17.98
C TRP A 482 -7.51 -10.28 -18.18
N VAL A 483 -7.28 -9.55 -19.28
CA VAL A 483 -6.04 -8.86 -19.59
C VAL A 483 -6.25 -7.40 -19.19
N ASN A 484 -5.66 -7.04 -18.05
CA ASN A 484 -5.89 -5.75 -17.40
C ASN A 484 -4.79 -4.75 -17.77
N LEU A 485 -3.52 -5.14 -17.60
CA LEU A 485 -2.37 -4.26 -17.83
C LEU A 485 -1.63 -4.67 -19.10
N TYR A 486 -1.15 -3.66 -19.82
CA TYR A 486 -0.46 -3.83 -21.09
C TYR A 486 1.04 -3.66 -20.87
N ILE A 487 1.64 -4.69 -20.27
CA ILE A 487 3.06 -4.80 -19.92
C ILE A 487 3.64 -6.04 -20.63
N PRO A 488 4.76 -5.92 -21.38
CA PRO A 488 5.45 -7.05 -21.99
C PRO A 488 5.69 -8.21 -21.02
N SER A 489 5.09 -9.35 -21.32
CA SER A 489 5.01 -10.49 -20.38
C SER A 489 4.68 -11.81 -21.08
N GLU A 490 4.95 -12.92 -20.41
CA GLU A 490 4.53 -14.26 -20.82
C GLU A 490 3.74 -14.94 -19.70
N LEU A 491 2.53 -15.41 -20.03
CA LEU A 491 1.58 -16.05 -19.12
C LEU A 491 1.49 -17.56 -19.40
N SER A 492 1.92 -18.36 -18.43
CA SER A 492 1.79 -19.82 -18.40
C SER A 492 0.49 -20.22 -17.69
N TRP A 493 -0.63 -20.22 -18.42
CA TRP A 493 -1.93 -20.61 -17.88
C TRP A 493 -2.14 -22.13 -17.96
N ARG A 494 -1.58 -22.81 -16.96
CA ARG A 494 -1.48 -24.27 -16.87
C ARG A 494 -2.85 -24.95 -16.92
N GLU A 495 -3.84 -24.40 -16.24
CA GLU A 495 -5.20 -24.94 -16.15
C GLU A 495 -5.96 -24.90 -17.49
N ALA A 496 -5.68 -23.91 -18.34
CA ALA A 496 -6.18 -23.87 -19.72
C ALA A 496 -5.25 -24.60 -20.71
N GLY A 497 -4.07 -25.04 -20.27
CA GLY A 497 -3.01 -25.58 -21.14
C GLY A 497 -2.33 -24.54 -22.05
N MET A 498 -2.57 -23.25 -21.83
CA MET A 498 -2.18 -22.16 -22.73
C MET A 498 -0.87 -21.46 -22.32
N LEU A 499 -0.18 -20.94 -23.32
CA LEU A 499 0.96 -20.01 -23.16
C LEU A 499 0.68 -18.78 -24.02
N LEU A 500 0.53 -17.61 -23.40
CA LEU A 500 0.28 -16.34 -24.06
C LEU A 500 1.48 -15.40 -23.90
N ARG A 501 1.88 -14.71 -24.96
CA ARG A 501 2.95 -13.72 -24.96
C ARG A 501 2.42 -12.33 -25.33
N GLN A 502 2.61 -11.37 -24.44
CA GLN A 502 2.29 -9.95 -24.61
C GLN A 502 3.54 -9.15 -24.96
N GLN A 503 3.43 -8.26 -25.95
CA GLN A 503 4.49 -7.36 -26.41
C GLN A 503 3.92 -5.95 -26.71
N GLY A 504 4.81 -4.95 -26.76
CA GLY A 504 4.49 -3.53 -26.95
C GLY A 504 4.46 -2.75 -25.63
N ASP A 505 5.02 -1.54 -25.61
CA ASP A 505 4.96 -0.61 -24.48
C ASP A 505 3.99 0.55 -24.75
N ILE A 506 2.79 0.46 -24.16
CA ILE A 506 1.76 1.52 -24.29
C ILE A 506 2.17 2.86 -23.68
N THR A 507 3.24 2.92 -22.86
CA THR A 507 3.79 4.20 -22.37
C THR A 507 4.57 4.97 -23.42
N ARG A 508 5.01 4.27 -24.48
CA ARG A 508 5.74 4.85 -25.63
C ARG A 508 4.89 4.97 -26.90
N GLY A 509 3.65 4.47 -26.85
CA GLY A 509 2.67 4.54 -27.94
C GLY A 509 2.59 3.30 -28.83
N ASP A 510 3.24 2.19 -28.44
CA ASP A 510 3.19 0.93 -29.18
C ASP A 510 1.78 0.32 -29.19
N ALA A 511 1.47 -0.44 -30.25
CA ALA A 511 0.32 -1.35 -30.26
C ALA A 511 0.61 -2.59 -29.40
N VAL A 512 -0.42 -3.08 -28.70
CA VAL A 512 -0.34 -4.29 -27.87
C VAL A 512 -0.48 -5.52 -28.77
N ARG A 513 0.47 -6.45 -28.68
CA ARG A 513 0.46 -7.71 -29.43
C ARG A 513 0.41 -8.91 -28.50
N LEU A 514 -0.73 -9.60 -28.49
CA LEU A 514 -0.98 -10.85 -27.75
C LEU A 514 -0.87 -12.05 -28.70
N SER A 515 0.18 -12.87 -28.53
CA SER A 515 0.41 -14.07 -29.34
C SER A 515 0.10 -15.33 -28.54
N VAL A 516 -0.65 -16.26 -29.14
CA VAL A 516 -0.90 -17.60 -28.59
C VAL A 516 0.27 -18.51 -28.94
N VAL A 517 1.24 -18.64 -28.03
CA VAL A 517 2.42 -19.49 -28.22
C VAL A 517 2.04 -20.97 -28.07
N LYS A 518 1.12 -21.28 -27.15
CA LYS A 518 0.50 -22.60 -27.01
C LYS A 518 -0.99 -22.46 -26.73
N ALA A 519 -1.79 -23.27 -27.39
CA ALA A 519 -3.24 -23.36 -27.19
C ALA A 519 -3.64 -24.55 -26.31
N GLY A 520 -4.77 -24.42 -25.63
CA GLY A 520 -5.49 -25.52 -24.99
C GLY A 520 -6.47 -26.20 -25.95
N ALA A 521 -7.09 -27.29 -25.50
CA ALA A 521 -8.14 -27.97 -26.28
C ALA A 521 -9.48 -27.21 -26.29
N SER A 522 -9.77 -26.48 -25.21
CA SER A 522 -11.09 -25.86 -24.95
C SER A 522 -11.17 -24.40 -25.42
N ALA A 523 -12.39 -23.94 -25.72
CA ALA A 523 -12.63 -22.54 -26.06
C ALA A 523 -12.53 -21.61 -24.82
N VAL A 524 -11.75 -20.54 -24.97
CA VAL A 524 -11.41 -19.57 -23.90
C VAL A 524 -11.86 -18.17 -24.30
N THR A 525 -12.40 -17.44 -23.33
CA THR A 525 -12.75 -16.02 -23.45
C THR A 525 -11.58 -15.14 -23.02
N LEU A 526 -11.02 -14.35 -23.93
CA LEU A 526 -10.10 -13.26 -23.60
C LEU A 526 -10.90 -11.97 -23.42
N ASN A 527 -10.86 -11.37 -22.23
CA ASN A 527 -11.47 -10.08 -21.91
C ASN A 527 -10.34 -9.04 -21.90
N LEU A 528 -10.27 -8.16 -22.91
CA LEU A 528 -9.22 -7.15 -23.04
C LEU A 528 -9.75 -5.81 -22.51
N ARG A 529 -9.10 -5.21 -21.50
CA ARG A 529 -9.54 -3.90 -20.97
C ARG A 529 -9.44 -2.83 -22.06
N ILE A 530 -10.50 -2.04 -22.21
CA ILE A 530 -10.47 -0.77 -22.91
C ILE A 530 -10.33 0.32 -21.84
N PRO A 531 -9.15 0.96 -21.70
CA PRO A 531 -8.89 1.90 -20.61
C PRO A 531 -9.80 3.11 -20.61
N ALA A 532 -9.93 3.78 -19.45
CA ALA A 532 -10.65 5.05 -19.36
C ALA A 532 -10.04 6.20 -20.19
N TRP A 533 -8.76 6.12 -20.58
CA TRP A 533 -7.99 7.23 -21.18
C TRP A 533 -7.91 7.25 -22.72
N VAL A 534 -8.44 6.24 -23.44
CA VAL A 534 -8.27 6.17 -24.91
C VAL A 534 -8.98 7.33 -25.61
N ALA A 535 -8.22 8.08 -26.41
CA ALA A 535 -8.63 9.37 -26.96
C ALA A 535 -9.25 9.30 -28.37
N LYS A 536 -9.14 8.14 -29.03
CA LYS A 536 -9.70 7.87 -30.37
C LYS A 536 -10.19 6.40 -30.42
N PRO A 537 -11.04 6.02 -31.40
CA PRO A 537 -11.55 4.65 -31.50
C PRO A 537 -10.43 3.59 -31.49
N VAL A 538 -10.58 2.60 -30.61
CA VAL A 538 -9.68 1.44 -30.51
C VAL A 538 -9.88 0.52 -31.72
N THR A 539 -8.77 0.00 -32.26
CA THR A 539 -8.82 -1.02 -33.30
C THR A 539 -8.29 -2.36 -32.77
N VAL A 540 -8.91 -3.44 -33.23
CA VAL A 540 -8.49 -4.83 -32.94
C VAL A 540 -8.34 -5.59 -34.24
N ARG A 541 -7.24 -6.32 -34.40
CA ARG A 541 -7.01 -7.28 -35.48
C ARG A 541 -6.79 -8.66 -34.87
N ILE A 542 -7.37 -9.70 -35.47
CA ILE A 542 -7.09 -11.11 -35.13
C ILE A 542 -6.62 -11.81 -36.39
N ASN A 543 -5.39 -12.31 -36.38
CA ASN A 543 -4.70 -12.91 -37.54
C ASN A 543 -4.83 -12.01 -38.79
N ASP A 544 -4.40 -10.75 -38.63
CA ASP A 544 -4.45 -9.66 -39.64
C ASP A 544 -5.83 -9.24 -40.16
N LYS A 545 -6.92 -9.81 -39.63
CA LYS A 545 -8.30 -9.45 -39.99
C LYS A 545 -8.84 -8.44 -38.97
N PRO A 546 -9.21 -7.21 -39.37
CA PRO A 546 -9.90 -6.27 -38.49
C PRO A 546 -11.15 -6.87 -37.88
N GLN A 547 -11.41 -6.57 -36.60
CA GLN A 547 -12.63 -6.96 -35.90
C GLN A 547 -13.52 -5.72 -35.76
N GLY A 548 -14.79 -5.82 -36.15
CA GLY A 548 -15.78 -4.77 -35.86
C GLY A 548 -16.11 -4.77 -34.37
N VAL A 549 -15.74 -3.70 -33.66
CA VAL A 549 -15.84 -3.61 -32.19
C VAL A 549 -16.42 -2.27 -31.75
N ASP A 550 -17.42 -2.32 -30.86
CA ASP A 550 -17.94 -1.15 -30.14
C ASP A 550 -17.16 -0.97 -28.83
N ALA A 551 -15.93 -0.45 -28.97
CA ALA A 551 -14.97 -0.32 -27.88
C ALA A 551 -15.25 0.93 -27.03
N LYS A 552 -15.74 0.73 -25.81
CA LYS A 552 -16.10 1.80 -24.88
C LYS A 552 -15.01 2.02 -23.83
N PRO A 553 -14.58 3.26 -23.51
CA PRO A 553 -13.67 3.54 -22.41
C PRO A 553 -14.17 2.94 -21.09
N ALA A 554 -13.25 2.53 -20.21
CA ALA A 554 -13.53 1.83 -18.96
C ALA A 554 -14.43 0.58 -19.13
N SER A 555 -14.11 -0.29 -20.09
CA SER A 555 -14.84 -1.55 -20.33
C SER A 555 -13.93 -2.73 -20.71
N TYR A 556 -14.50 -3.85 -21.16
CA TYR A 556 -13.78 -5.01 -21.70
C TYR A 556 -14.36 -5.44 -23.04
N LEU A 557 -13.50 -5.69 -24.03
CA LEU A 557 -13.87 -6.44 -25.23
C LEU A 557 -13.65 -7.93 -24.99
N SER A 558 -14.68 -8.76 -25.22
CA SER A 558 -14.66 -10.20 -24.92
C SER A 558 -14.61 -11.05 -26.20
N PHE A 559 -13.51 -11.77 -26.41
CA PHE A 559 -13.32 -12.68 -27.54
C PHE A 559 -13.28 -14.14 -27.06
N ARG A 560 -14.39 -14.87 -27.25
CA ARG A 560 -14.47 -16.31 -26.97
C ARG A 560 -14.16 -17.13 -28.23
N ARG A 561 -13.03 -17.86 -28.24
CA ARG A 561 -12.60 -18.70 -29.37
C ARG A 561 -11.93 -19.98 -28.89
N GLN A 562 -11.93 -21.01 -29.73
CA GLN A 562 -10.95 -22.09 -29.65
C GLN A 562 -9.66 -21.60 -30.32
N TRP A 563 -8.81 -20.95 -29.54
CA TRP A 563 -7.55 -20.38 -29.99
C TRP A 563 -6.58 -21.47 -30.47
N LYS A 564 -5.66 -21.11 -31.37
CA LYS A 564 -4.63 -22.00 -31.94
C LYS A 564 -3.24 -21.44 -31.67
N ALA A 565 -2.23 -22.31 -31.60
CA ALA A 565 -0.85 -21.86 -31.57
C ALA A 565 -0.55 -21.08 -32.87
N GLY A 566 0.03 -19.89 -32.75
CA GLY A 566 0.23 -18.96 -33.85
C GLY A 566 -0.90 -17.93 -34.05
N ASP A 567 -2.03 -18.02 -33.33
CA ASP A 567 -3.01 -16.93 -33.33
C ASP A 567 -2.41 -15.65 -32.71
N VAL A 568 -2.74 -14.50 -33.29
CA VAL A 568 -2.27 -13.18 -32.84
C VAL A 568 -3.47 -12.24 -32.73
N ILE A 569 -3.61 -11.60 -31.57
CA ILE A 569 -4.48 -10.43 -31.38
C ILE A 569 -3.58 -9.20 -31.31
N GLU A 570 -3.87 -8.21 -32.14
CA GLU A 570 -3.25 -6.88 -32.11
C GLU A 570 -4.31 -5.86 -31.70
N LEU A 571 -3.96 -4.99 -30.74
CA LEU A 571 -4.84 -4.04 -30.09
C LEU A 571 -4.14 -2.67 -30.03
N THR A 572 -4.68 -1.70 -30.77
CA THR A 572 -4.16 -0.32 -30.75
C THR A 572 -5.03 0.54 -29.84
N LEU A 573 -4.39 1.16 -28.84
CA LEU A 573 -5.04 2.00 -27.82
C LEU A 573 -4.57 3.46 -28.01
N PRO A 574 -5.32 4.31 -28.76
CA PRO A 574 -4.82 5.64 -29.11
C PRO A 574 -4.72 6.54 -27.87
N ALA A 575 -3.49 6.89 -27.49
CA ALA A 575 -3.22 7.88 -26.47
C ALA A 575 -3.57 9.30 -26.96
N GLY A 576 -3.72 10.21 -26.01
CA GLY A 576 -3.94 11.63 -26.26
C GLY A 576 -3.54 12.46 -25.04
N LEU A 577 -3.22 13.73 -25.27
CA LEU A 577 -2.94 14.70 -24.22
C LEU A 577 -4.24 15.14 -23.54
N ARG A 578 -4.23 15.20 -22.21
CA ARG A 578 -5.38 15.60 -21.39
C ARG A 578 -4.90 16.27 -20.10
N LEU A 579 -5.74 17.16 -19.56
CA LEU A 579 -5.54 17.78 -18.25
C LEU A 579 -6.49 17.15 -17.23
N GLU A 580 -6.03 17.02 -15.98
CA GLU A 580 -6.89 16.81 -14.82
C GLU A 580 -6.72 18.00 -13.86
N GLN A 581 -7.83 18.64 -13.49
CA GLN A 581 -7.85 19.67 -12.46
C GLN A 581 -7.82 19.02 -11.07
N ALA A 582 -7.07 19.61 -10.15
CA ALA A 582 -7.13 19.23 -8.74
C ALA A 582 -8.51 19.59 -8.15
N ARG A 583 -9.07 18.69 -7.33
CA ARG A 583 -10.44 18.79 -6.80
C ARG A 583 -10.71 20.05 -5.98
N ASP A 584 -9.72 20.55 -5.27
CA ASP A 584 -9.81 21.68 -4.33
C ASP A 584 -9.29 23.00 -4.92
N VAL A 585 -8.47 22.96 -5.96
CA VAL A 585 -7.89 24.14 -6.63
C VAL A 585 -7.97 23.94 -8.16
N SER A 586 -9.06 24.38 -8.77
CA SER A 586 -9.34 24.15 -10.21
C SER A 586 -8.35 24.81 -11.19
N SER A 587 -7.51 25.74 -10.73
CA SER A 587 -6.39 26.29 -11.51
C SER A 587 -5.11 25.46 -11.44
N MET A 588 -5.01 24.49 -10.52
CA MET A 588 -3.92 23.52 -10.48
C MET A 588 -4.28 22.32 -11.36
N VAL A 589 -3.44 22.02 -12.35
CA VAL A 589 -3.66 20.93 -13.31
C VAL A 589 -2.48 19.96 -13.36
N ALA A 590 -2.79 18.68 -13.50
CA ALA A 590 -1.86 17.62 -13.89
C ALA A 590 -2.01 17.32 -15.39
N ILE A 591 -0.91 16.98 -16.06
CA ILE A 591 -0.87 16.71 -17.50
C ILE A 591 -0.68 15.21 -17.74
N PHE A 592 -1.51 14.58 -18.56
CA PHE A 592 -1.34 13.18 -18.94
C PHE A 592 -1.21 12.98 -20.45
N HIS A 593 -0.45 11.96 -20.85
CA HIS A 593 -0.50 11.34 -22.16
C HIS A 593 -0.99 9.89 -22.01
N GLY A 594 -2.27 9.64 -22.33
CA GLY A 594 -2.91 8.34 -22.09
C GLY A 594 -2.89 7.93 -20.59
N PRO A 595 -2.23 6.81 -20.23
CA PRO A 595 -2.08 6.37 -18.83
C PRO A 595 -0.98 7.13 -18.07
N VAL A 596 -0.06 7.77 -18.80
CA VAL A 596 1.18 8.32 -18.26
C VAL A 596 0.96 9.74 -17.75
N LEU A 597 1.27 9.96 -16.48
CA LEU A 597 1.37 11.28 -15.86
C LEU A 597 2.69 11.92 -16.27
N LEU A 598 2.61 13.13 -16.82
CA LEU A 598 3.76 13.92 -17.20
C LEU A 598 4.17 14.87 -16.07
N ALA A 599 5.47 15.06 -15.92
CA ALA A 599 6.08 16.05 -15.02
C ALA A 599 7.17 16.82 -15.76
N GLY A 600 7.38 18.09 -15.40
CA GLY A 600 8.34 18.98 -16.05
C GLY A 600 9.70 19.01 -15.37
N GLU A 601 10.77 19.05 -16.17
CA GLU A 601 12.16 19.19 -15.75
C GLU A 601 12.38 20.60 -15.14
N LEU A 602 12.83 20.68 -13.88
CA LEU A 602 13.17 21.95 -13.19
C LEU A 602 14.65 22.03 -12.75
N GLY A 603 15.50 21.20 -13.36
CA GLY A 603 16.96 21.23 -13.13
C GLY A 603 17.39 20.71 -11.75
N LYS A 604 18.60 21.11 -11.31
CA LYS A 604 19.20 20.65 -10.05
C LYS A 604 19.57 21.79 -9.09
N ASP A 605 19.06 22.98 -9.35
CA ASP A 605 19.46 24.19 -8.63
C ASP A 605 19.06 24.10 -7.15
N ASN A 606 20.01 24.42 -6.27
CA ASN A 606 19.88 24.29 -4.82
C ASN A 606 19.42 22.87 -4.38
N MET A 607 19.84 21.82 -5.08
CA MET A 607 19.83 20.45 -4.56
C MET A 607 21.11 20.17 -3.74
N PRO A 608 21.06 19.24 -2.76
CA PRO A 608 22.25 18.68 -2.13
C PRO A 608 23.11 17.90 -3.15
N ALA A 609 24.39 17.68 -2.82
CA ALA A 609 25.32 16.91 -3.66
C ALA A 609 24.95 15.41 -3.80
N SER A 610 24.03 14.91 -2.98
CA SER A 610 23.37 13.62 -3.11
C SER A 610 21.94 13.73 -2.60
N ASP A 611 21.00 13.11 -3.30
CA ASP A 611 19.59 12.97 -2.91
C ASP A 611 19.28 11.63 -2.22
N VAL A 612 20.34 10.91 -1.78
CA VAL A 612 20.25 9.69 -0.96
C VAL A 612 20.37 10.06 0.53
N GLY A 613 19.46 9.57 1.37
CA GLY A 613 19.46 9.86 2.80
C GLY A 613 18.37 9.16 3.62
N ASP A 614 18.19 9.65 4.85
CA ASP A 614 17.01 9.37 5.68
C ASP A 614 15.75 9.95 5.02
N LYS A 615 14.57 9.37 5.27
CA LYS A 615 13.30 9.82 4.67
C LYS A 615 13.02 11.32 4.91
N ASP A 616 13.49 11.87 6.03
CA ASP A 616 13.24 13.26 6.44
C ASP A 616 14.43 14.21 6.15
N ALA A 617 15.54 13.70 5.58
CA ALA A 617 16.83 14.40 5.49
C ALA A 617 16.78 15.74 4.74
N PHE A 618 15.97 15.84 3.67
CA PHE A 618 15.95 17.00 2.78
C PHE A 618 14.65 17.83 2.84
N LEU A 619 13.72 17.50 3.76
CA LEU A 619 12.41 18.19 3.89
C LEU A 619 12.48 19.69 4.25
N LYS A 620 13.68 20.22 4.53
CA LYS A 620 13.95 21.64 4.82
C LYS A 620 14.62 22.38 3.66
N VAL A 621 14.96 21.69 2.57
CA VAL A 621 15.42 22.34 1.33
C VAL A 621 14.20 23.00 0.69
N ALA A 622 14.32 24.25 0.25
CA ALA A 622 13.21 24.95 -0.40
C ALA A 622 12.89 24.33 -1.77
N ALA A 623 11.61 24.28 -2.13
CA ALA A 623 11.16 23.95 -3.49
C ALA A 623 11.64 24.98 -4.51
N ALA A 624 11.87 24.56 -5.76
CA ALA A 624 12.08 25.50 -6.85
C ALA A 624 10.77 26.21 -7.23
N PRO A 625 10.80 27.47 -7.67
CA PRO A 625 9.64 28.13 -8.24
C PRO A 625 9.09 27.36 -9.44
N VAL A 626 7.84 26.92 -9.36
CA VAL A 626 7.12 26.32 -10.50
C VAL A 626 6.48 27.45 -11.29
N PRO A 627 6.86 27.69 -12.57
CA PRO A 627 6.24 28.73 -13.37
C PRO A 627 4.80 28.38 -13.75
N ASP A 628 3.92 29.38 -13.70
CA ASP A 628 2.55 29.23 -14.20
C ASP A 628 2.55 29.00 -15.72
N ILE A 629 1.69 28.09 -16.18
CA ILE A 629 1.35 27.92 -17.61
C ILE A 629 0.32 29.00 -17.95
N VAL A 630 0.64 29.89 -18.89
CA VAL A 630 -0.24 31.00 -19.31
C VAL A 630 -0.55 30.83 -20.80
N SER A 631 -1.76 30.38 -21.15
CA SER A 631 -2.12 30.13 -22.55
C SER A 631 -3.56 30.57 -22.88
N ALA A 632 -3.78 30.98 -24.13
CA ALA A 632 -5.10 31.31 -24.63
C ALA A 632 -6.03 30.08 -24.77
N SER A 633 -5.46 28.86 -24.85
CA SER A 633 -6.20 27.61 -25.03
C SER A 633 -6.16 26.70 -23.78
N GLY A 634 -7.30 26.08 -23.49
CA GLY A 634 -7.42 25.00 -22.50
C GLY A 634 -7.03 23.62 -23.03
N ASN A 635 -6.76 23.47 -24.33
CA ASN A 635 -6.33 22.21 -24.93
C ASN A 635 -4.80 22.05 -24.81
N PRO A 636 -4.29 21.03 -24.09
CA PRO A 636 -2.84 20.84 -23.92
C PRO A 636 -2.09 20.58 -25.23
N ALA A 637 -2.74 20.06 -26.27
CA ALA A 637 -2.09 19.82 -27.56
C ALA A 637 -1.73 21.12 -28.32
N ASP A 638 -2.30 22.27 -27.93
CA ASP A 638 -2.00 23.55 -28.58
C ASP A 638 -0.68 24.16 -28.06
N TRP A 639 -0.31 23.85 -26.81
CA TRP A 639 0.89 24.37 -26.13
C TRP A 639 1.94 23.30 -25.74
N LEU A 640 1.72 22.03 -26.09
CA LEU A 640 2.71 20.95 -26.00
C LEU A 640 3.11 20.45 -27.38
N ALA A 641 4.36 20.70 -27.79
CA ALA A 641 4.95 20.11 -28.98
C ALA A 641 5.68 18.79 -28.62
N PRO A 642 5.51 17.67 -29.35
CA PRO A 642 6.29 16.45 -29.12
C PRO A 642 7.80 16.70 -29.20
N LEU A 643 8.58 16.06 -28.33
CA LEU A 643 10.03 16.24 -28.30
C LEU A 643 10.71 15.40 -29.40
N PRO A 644 11.56 15.98 -30.26
CA PRO A 644 12.28 15.22 -31.27
C PRO A 644 13.14 14.11 -30.65
N GLY A 645 12.90 12.87 -31.07
CA GLY A 645 13.61 11.67 -30.59
C GLY A 645 13.01 10.99 -29.35
N ASP A 646 12.00 11.56 -28.70
CA ASP A 646 11.30 10.95 -27.56
C ASP A 646 9.76 11.08 -27.73
N PRO A 647 9.07 10.01 -28.18
CA PRO A 647 7.63 10.05 -28.43
C PRO A 647 6.78 10.12 -27.14
N SER A 648 7.41 10.04 -25.96
CA SER A 648 6.74 10.14 -24.66
C SER A 648 6.93 11.50 -23.97
N ALA A 649 7.81 12.36 -24.49
CA ALA A 649 8.09 13.68 -23.96
C ALA A 649 7.55 14.81 -24.87
N PHE A 650 7.30 15.96 -24.26
CA PHE A 650 6.80 17.15 -24.92
C PHE A 650 7.54 18.40 -24.42
N ARG A 651 7.66 19.43 -25.25
CA ARG A 651 8.15 20.75 -24.85
C ARG A 651 6.97 21.72 -24.77
N ILE A 652 6.89 22.44 -23.66
CA ILE A 652 5.95 23.54 -23.47
C ILE A 652 6.34 24.71 -24.39
N LYS A 653 5.38 25.22 -25.15
CA LYS A 653 5.49 26.39 -26.04
C LYS A 653 4.24 27.24 -25.92
N ASP A 654 4.30 28.52 -26.32
CA ASP A 654 3.14 29.41 -26.40
C ASP A 654 2.31 29.45 -25.09
N ALA A 655 3.03 29.40 -23.97
CA ALA A 655 2.54 29.15 -22.60
C ALA A 655 3.13 30.11 -21.55
N GLY A 656 3.64 31.27 -21.97
CA GLY A 656 4.19 32.30 -21.08
C GLY A 656 5.41 31.82 -20.28
N PRO A 657 5.45 32.01 -18.94
CA PRO A 657 6.61 31.70 -18.10
C PRO A 657 7.09 30.24 -18.11
N ALA A 658 6.22 29.28 -18.48
CA ALA A 658 6.58 27.86 -18.59
C ALA A 658 7.24 27.47 -19.93
N ASN A 659 7.40 28.41 -20.87
CA ASN A 659 7.98 28.16 -22.19
C ASN A 659 9.37 27.50 -22.14
N GLY A 660 9.57 26.50 -23.00
CA GLY A 660 10.84 25.77 -23.16
C GLY A 660 11.00 24.56 -22.24
N ILE A 661 10.26 24.49 -21.12
CA ILE A 661 10.29 23.35 -20.20
C ILE A 661 9.89 22.07 -20.94
N VAL A 662 10.65 20.99 -20.71
CA VAL A 662 10.33 19.65 -21.20
C VAL A 662 9.53 18.93 -20.14
N VAL A 663 8.39 18.35 -20.52
CA VAL A 663 7.58 17.43 -19.70
C VAL A 663 7.75 16.00 -20.19
N ARG A 664 7.94 15.07 -19.25
CA ARG A 664 8.24 13.65 -19.49
C ARG A 664 7.43 12.74 -18.57
N PRO A 665 7.37 11.42 -18.82
CA PRO A 665 6.83 10.46 -17.86
C PRO A 665 7.43 10.65 -16.47
N LEU A 666 6.58 10.77 -15.44
CA LEU A 666 7.02 10.99 -14.05
C LEU A 666 7.98 9.89 -13.55
N PHE A 667 7.88 8.68 -14.10
CA PHE A 667 8.73 7.53 -13.81
C PHE A 667 10.10 7.51 -14.55
N ASP A 668 10.37 8.48 -15.42
CA ASP A 668 11.69 8.66 -16.06
C ASP A 668 12.42 9.92 -15.53
N LEU A 669 11.73 10.83 -14.84
CA LEU A 669 12.38 11.94 -14.12
C LEU A 669 12.91 11.50 -12.76
N HIS A 670 14.24 11.46 -12.64
CA HIS A 670 15.00 11.14 -11.43
C HIS A 670 16.21 12.07 -11.26
N HIS A 671 16.74 12.15 -10.04
CA HIS A 671 17.92 12.94 -9.65
C HIS A 671 17.89 14.42 -10.04
N GLN A 672 16.71 15.02 -10.06
CA GLN A 672 16.45 16.42 -10.38
C GLN A 672 15.14 16.89 -9.73
N ARG A 673 14.92 18.21 -9.70
CA ARG A 673 13.64 18.82 -9.33
C ARG A 673 12.63 18.67 -10.46
N TYR A 674 11.35 18.56 -10.11
CA TYR A 674 10.27 18.51 -11.09
C TYR A 674 8.96 19.09 -10.55
N SER A 675 7.97 19.29 -11.43
CA SER A 675 6.59 19.52 -11.01
C SER A 675 5.60 18.65 -11.77
N VAL A 676 4.61 18.13 -11.05
CA VAL A 676 3.47 17.36 -11.56
C VAL A 676 2.25 18.25 -11.71
N TYR A 677 1.94 19.07 -10.69
CA TYR A 677 0.87 20.05 -10.75
C TYR A 677 1.39 21.43 -11.17
N TRP A 678 0.67 22.04 -12.10
CA TRP A 678 0.98 23.33 -12.70
C TRP A 678 -0.19 24.27 -12.47
N ARG A 679 0.07 25.54 -12.16
CA ARG A 679 -0.99 26.54 -12.20
C ARG A 679 -1.24 26.92 -13.66
N LEU A 680 -2.41 26.59 -14.18
CA LEU A 680 -2.89 27.06 -15.48
C LEU A 680 -3.62 28.40 -15.29
N ARG A 681 -3.20 29.42 -16.03
CA ARG A 681 -3.91 30.68 -16.21
C ARG A 681 -4.29 30.83 -17.68
N LYS A 682 -5.47 31.42 -17.91
CA LYS A 682 -5.85 31.85 -19.26
C LYS A 682 -5.10 33.13 -19.60
N ASP A 683 -4.57 33.21 -20.81
CA ASP A 683 -4.10 34.45 -21.42
C ASP A 683 -5.32 35.31 -21.83
N THR A 684 -5.33 36.60 -21.51
CA THR A 684 -6.53 37.47 -21.49
C THR A 684 -6.44 38.66 -22.43
#